data_AF-A0AAU9FNT8-F1
#
_entry.id   AF-A0AAU9FNT8-F1
#
_cell.length_a   1.000
_cell.length_b   1.000
_cell.length_c   1.000
_cell.angle_alpha   90.00
_cell.angle_beta   90.00
_cell.angle_gamma   90.00
#
_symmetry.space_group_name_H-M   'P 1'
#
loop_
_entity.id
_entity.type
_entity.pdbx_description
1 polymer ?
#
loop_
_entity_poly.entity_id
_entity_poly.type
_entity_poly.pdbx_seq_one_letter_code
_entity_poly.pdbx_strand_id
1 'polypeptide(L)'
;MLKVVGASWQKTRIGTYILIGAGLLVIGAFFIGYMDRPEYDGTYCATAFWTKQVGFQIENWKQQNDLVNIPKGVARICYKDSVYENGWAQIEVETQRTYPDWVQAYAAGILEGSLTWKNIYNQWANTISSSCERDESTQKFCEWLRVLLTTNFEHLKKQAAIRADHDHYWHQLHLFFNQLEGLETGYIRGATRARSDLEEEIPLSDFLLMNAAADIQDLKIYYENFVLPNSTVLEEEASDQPKNFFLPSASMLTRIIQQEQNPQTLQLLFGHSTAGSYSSMLRIQKRYKFHYHFSPNQRSNTVPGADITFTGYPGILGSTDDFYVIKGRQVQAIVGGVGIKNENLQLWKSVDTKDVVPLVARVMAANRIAQNRRTWARAMARHPATGAKQWITVDLNKLGVQDNLYNVLDTDDKHDDAPVPLNDKDKAAIQSRHDQLKDMVWIAEQLPGRMPSRDVTQSFLVAGNTSWLANGVPYLKETLEASGVNYSDDQQLSAADEAELTNLESVDKYLRTHGFRGDLLGGEESIAYGNIDLKLFSYNARLGMSDYHAFAGPIFLRLQHVQPRALDEDSQEDHQQQQQQDQGVPSSIGDERLSVTIDDAASLAEMELITERRPVRNDMRAIAMRRTGSGPFKWSDMNPIEDGGHEGQPDEWNFDKVSPKWAW
;
A
#
# COMPACT_ATOMS: atom_id res chain seq x y z
N MET A 1 -16.03 16.49 -92.14
CA MET A 1 -17.08 16.02 -91.21
C MET A 1 -16.72 14.61 -90.76
N LEU A 2 -16.33 14.43 -89.50
CA LEU A 2 -16.09 13.11 -88.91
C LEU A 2 -17.38 12.63 -88.22
N LYS A 3 -17.90 11.48 -88.67
CA LYS A 3 -19.05 10.80 -88.07
C LYS A 3 -18.65 10.25 -86.71
N VAL A 4 -19.33 10.74 -85.67
CA VAL A 4 -19.31 10.20 -84.31
C VAL A 4 -19.92 8.79 -84.37
N VAL A 5 -19.10 7.77 -84.09
CA VAL A 5 -19.57 6.38 -83.94
C VAL A 5 -20.12 6.25 -82.53
N GLY A 6 -21.43 6.00 -82.44
CA GLY A 6 -22.16 5.93 -81.17
C GLY A 6 -21.56 4.88 -80.23
N ALA A 7 -21.29 5.30 -78.99
CA ALA A 7 -20.96 4.39 -77.91
C ALA A 7 -22.10 3.38 -77.74
N SER A 8 -21.75 2.09 -77.63
CA SER A 8 -22.71 1.03 -77.33
C SER A 8 -23.46 1.37 -76.04
N TRP A 9 -24.76 1.58 -76.15
CA TRP A 9 -25.64 1.96 -75.03
C TRP A 9 -25.53 1.01 -73.83
N GLN A 10 -25.30 -0.28 -74.08
CA GLN A 10 -25.01 -1.27 -73.03
C GLN A 10 -23.69 -1.00 -72.31
N LYS A 11 -22.61 -0.66 -73.04
CA LYS A 11 -21.31 -0.34 -72.43
C LYS A 11 -21.38 0.93 -71.59
N THR A 12 -22.11 1.95 -72.05
CA THR A 12 -22.35 3.17 -71.28
C THR A 12 -23.11 2.86 -69.98
N ARG A 13 -24.15 2.02 -70.05
CA ARG A 13 -24.96 1.65 -68.88
C ARG A 13 -24.19 0.82 -67.85
N ILE A 14 -23.35 -0.11 -68.31
CA ILE A 14 -22.44 -0.88 -67.43
C ILE A 14 -21.42 0.05 -66.77
N GLY A 15 -20.82 0.97 -67.54
CA GLY A 15 -19.89 1.98 -67.00
C GLY A 15 -20.54 2.86 -65.92
N THR A 16 -21.80 3.28 -66.14
CA THR A 16 -22.57 4.04 -65.14
C THR A 16 -22.82 3.23 -63.87
N TYR A 17 -23.19 1.95 -63.96
CA TYR A 17 -23.38 1.13 -62.76
C TYR A 17 -22.08 0.88 -61.99
N ILE A 18 -20.95 0.72 -62.69
CA ILE A 18 -19.64 0.59 -62.05
C ILE A 18 -19.28 1.89 -61.32
N LEU A 19 -19.50 3.06 -61.94
CA LEU A 19 -19.23 4.35 -61.31
C LEU A 19 -20.14 4.61 -60.10
N ILE A 20 -21.42 4.23 -60.17
CA ILE A 20 -22.34 4.31 -59.03
C ILE A 20 -21.89 3.37 -57.92
N GLY A 21 -21.51 2.13 -58.25
CA GLY A 21 -20.98 1.17 -57.27
C GLY A 21 -19.70 1.65 -56.60
N ALA A 22 -18.76 2.19 -57.38
CA ALA A 22 -17.53 2.79 -56.85
C ALA A 22 -17.82 4.02 -55.98
N GLY A 23 -18.76 4.88 -56.40
CA GLY A 23 -19.19 6.03 -55.61
C GLY A 23 -19.82 5.63 -54.28
N LEU A 24 -20.66 4.60 -54.26
CA LEU A 24 -21.26 4.06 -53.03
C LEU A 24 -20.20 3.43 -52.10
N LEU A 25 -19.19 2.76 -52.67
CA LEU A 25 -18.07 2.22 -51.89
C LEU A 25 -17.20 3.32 -51.27
N VAL A 26 -16.94 4.40 -52.00
CA VAL A 26 -16.20 5.57 -51.47
C VAL A 26 -17.01 6.25 -50.37
N ILE A 27 -18.32 6.46 -50.57
CA ILE A 27 -19.20 7.00 -49.52
C ILE A 27 -19.22 6.09 -48.30
N GLY A 28 -19.32 4.77 -48.48
CA GLY A 28 -19.24 3.79 -47.39
C GLY A 28 -17.90 3.83 -46.66
N ALA A 29 -16.78 3.99 -47.37
CA ALA A 29 -15.45 4.12 -46.79
C ALA A 29 -15.30 5.42 -46.00
N PHE A 30 -15.83 6.54 -46.49
CA PHE A 30 -15.89 7.79 -45.72
C PHE A 30 -16.77 7.65 -44.48
N PHE A 31 -17.92 6.96 -44.57
CA PHE A 31 -18.79 6.71 -43.44
C PHE A 31 -18.09 5.86 -42.36
N ILE A 32 -17.42 4.77 -42.75
CA ILE A 32 -16.65 3.91 -41.83
C ILE A 32 -15.42 4.65 -41.27
N GLY A 33 -14.78 5.53 -42.06
CA GLY A 33 -13.64 6.33 -41.63
C GLY A 33 -14.00 7.47 -40.67
N TYR A 34 -15.22 8.00 -40.77
CA TYR A 34 -15.78 9.03 -39.87
C TYR A 34 -16.58 8.47 -38.70
N MET A 35 -16.91 7.17 -38.70
CA MET A 35 -17.42 6.52 -37.50
C MET A 35 -16.33 6.54 -36.46
N ASP A 36 -16.55 7.28 -35.37
CA ASP A 36 -15.68 7.28 -34.21
C ASP A 36 -15.40 5.84 -33.81
N ARG A 37 -14.13 5.44 -33.89
CA ARG A 37 -13.72 4.12 -33.41
C ARG A 37 -13.98 4.09 -31.91
N PRO A 38 -14.60 3.04 -31.36
CA PRO A 38 -14.77 2.94 -29.92
C PRO A 38 -13.40 2.99 -29.25
N GLU A 39 -13.12 4.07 -28.52
CA GLU A 39 -11.99 4.15 -27.60
C GLU A 39 -12.36 3.36 -26.35
N TYR A 40 -11.62 2.28 -26.10
CA TYR A 40 -11.83 1.45 -24.92
C TYR A 40 -11.10 2.07 -23.74
N ASP A 41 -11.83 2.41 -22.68
CA ASP A 41 -11.30 3.06 -21.46
C ASP A 41 -10.54 2.10 -20.52
N GLY A 42 -10.52 0.81 -20.85
CA GLY A 42 -9.90 -0.24 -20.04
C GLY A 42 -10.65 -0.57 -18.74
N THR A 43 -11.86 -0.02 -18.53
CA THR A 43 -12.61 -0.18 -17.28
C THR A 43 -13.68 -1.26 -17.43
N TYR A 44 -13.59 -2.28 -16.57
CA TYR A 44 -14.52 -3.40 -16.52
C TYR A 44 -15.33 -3.34 -15.24
N CYS A 45 -16.64 -3.52 -15.32
CA CYS A 45 -17.50 -3.48 -14.15
C CYS A 45 -18.35 -4.74 -14.05
N ALA A 46 -18.78 -5.07 -12.84
CA ALA A 46 -19.67 -6.20 -12.60
C ALA A 46 -20.63 -5.89 -11.45
N THR A 47 -21.81 -6.51 -11.48
CA THR A 47 -22.81 -6.41 -10.41
C THR A 47 -23.16 -7.80 -9.89
N ALA A 48 -23.21 -7.93 -8.57
CA ALA A 48 -23.71 -9.10 -7.89
C ALA A 48 -25.15 -8.87 -7.45
N PHE A 49 -26.06 -9.75 -7.87
CA PHE A 49 -27.44 -9.83 -7.40
C PHE A 49 -27.60 -11.02 -6.46
N TRP A 50 -28.54 -10.92 -5.52
CA TRP A 50 -28.82 -12.00 -4.59
C TRP A 50 -30.27 -12.04 -4.16
N THR A 51 -30.82 -13.24 -4.08
CA THR A 51 -32.07 -13.53 -3.39
C THR A 51 -31.92 -14.80 -2.55
N LYS A 52 -32.78 -14.98 -1.55
CA LYS A 52 -32.77 -16.20 -0.73
C LYS A 52 -33.07 -17.48 -1.53
N GLN A 53 -33.85 -17.39 -2.62
CA GLN A 53 -34.20 -18.56 -3.43
C GLN A 53 -33.13 -18.93 -4.46
N VAL A 54 -32.44 -17.93 -5.04
CA VAL A 54 -31.55 -18.13 -6.20
C VAL A 54 -30.07 -18.11 -5.82
N GLY A 55 -29.71 -17.49 -4.68
CA GLY A 55 -28.32 -17.25 -4.32
C GLY A 55 -27.71 -16.12 -5.16
N PHE A 56 -26.39 -16.14 -5.33
CA PHE A 56 -25.63 -15.10 -6.03
C PHE A 56 -25.68 -15.27 -7.55
N GLN A 57 -25.97 -14.17 -8.24
CA GLN A 57 -25.85 -14.07 -9.70
C GLN A 57 -24.95 -12.89 -10.05
N ILE A 58 -23.92 -13.13 -10.86
CA ILE A 58 -22.96 -12.10 -11.28
C ILE A 58 -23.22 -11.74 -12.74
N GLU A 59 -23.45 -10.46 -12.98
CA GLU A 59 -23.56 -9.87 -14.31
C GLU A 59 -22.30 -9.06 -14.61
N ASN A 60 -21.60 -9.38 -15.69
CA ASN A 60 -20.41 -8.65 -16.13
C ASN A 60 -20.82 -7.65 -17.20
N TRP A 61 -20.45 -6.39 -17.01
CA TRP A 61 -20.75 -5.31 -17.94
C TRP A 61 -19.56 -5.13 -18.89
N LYS A 62 -19.84 -4.77 -20.15
CA LYS A 62 -18.80 -4.53 -21.18
C LYS A 62 -18.05 -3.22 -20.88
N GLN A 63 -17.01 -2.89 -21.64
CA GLN A 63 -16.39 -1.55 -21.56
C GLN A 63 -17.36 -0.47 -22.08
N GLN A 64 -17.09 0.80 -21.78
CA GLN A 64 -17.91 1.96 -22.20
C GLN A 64 -19.33 2.01 -21.61
N ASN A 65 -19.55 1.42 -20.44
CA ASN A 65 -20.83 1.64 -19.76
C ASN A 65 -20.91 3.10 -19.31
N ASP A 66 -22.13 3.63 -19.29
CA ASP A 66 -22.42 4.75 -18.41
C ASP A 66 -22.24 4.27 -16.97
N LEU A 67 -21.06 4.54 -16.41
CA LEU A 67 -20.62 4.07 -15.08
C LEU A 67 -21.62 4.45 -13.99
N VAL A 68 -22.34 5.57 -14.17
CA VAL A 68 -23.36 6.05 -13.24
C VAL A 68 -24.57 5.12 -13.19
N ASN A 69 -24.95 4.55 -14.33
CA ASN A 69 -26.17 3.76 -14.52
C ASN A 69 -25.98 2.25 -14.34
N ILE A 70 -24.78 1.80 -13.97
CA ILE A 70 -24.53 0.39 -13.64
C ILE A 70 -25.40 -0.02 -12.43
N PRO A 71 -26.25 -1.06 -12.55
CA PRO A 71 -27.11 -1.52 -11.47
C PRO A 71 -26.34 -1.77 -10.17
N LYS A 72 -26.91 -1.33 -9.05
CA LYS A 72 -26.27 -1.44 -7.74
C LYS A 72 -26.25 -2.86 -7.18
N GLY A 73 -27.24 -3.69 -7.52
CA GLY A 73 -27.39 -5.06 -7.00
C GLY A 73 -27.31 -5.11 -5.47
N VAL A 74 -26.72 -6.19 -4.95
CA VAL A 74 -26.15 -6.26 -3.60
C VAL A 74 -24.87 -5.45 -3.53
N ALA A 75 -24.03 -5.64 -4.54
CA ALA A 75 -22.75 -4.99 -4.69
C ALA A 75 -22.44 -4.80 -6.17
N ARG A 76 -21.66 -3.77 -6.48
CA ARG A 76 -21.07 -3.53 -7.80
C ARG A 76 -19.60 -3.19 -7.65
N ILE A 77 -18.82 -3.50 -8.68
CA ILE A 77 -17.40 -3.20 -8.78
C ILE A 77 -17.09 -2.57 -10.13
N CYS A 78 -16.12 -1.67 -10.17
CA CYS A 78 -15.39 -1.34 -11.39
C CYS A 78 -13.88 -1.54 -11.17
N TYR A 79 -13.23 -2.10 -12.17
CA TYR A 79 -11.83 -2.48 -12.20
C TYR A 79 -11.15 -1.88 -13.43
N LYS A 80 -10.01 -1.24 -13.23
CA LYS A 80 -9.12 -0.83 -14.33
C LYS A 80 -7.72 -1.39 -14.06
N ASP A 81 -7.20 -2.15 -15.02
CA ASP A 81 -5.82 -2.60 -15.00
C ASP A 81 -4.93 -1.58 -15.71
N SER A 82 -4.32 -0.68 -14.94
CA SER A 82 -3.41 0.34 -15.46
C SER A 82 -1.97 0.13 -14.99
N VAL A 83 -1.59 -1.10 -14.63
CA VAL A 83 -0.23 -1.43 -14.16
C VAL A 83 0.84 -1.04 -15.18
N TYR A 84 0.61 -1.29 -16.47
CA TYR A 84 1.54 -0.88 -17.54
C TYR A 84 1.46 0.60 -17.91
N GLU A 85 0.37 1.29 -17.55
CA GLU A 85 0.22 2.73 -17.81
C GLU A 85 0.88 3.57 -16.72
N ASN A 86 0.77 3.15 -15.46
CA ASN A 86 1.10 3.98 -14.31
C ASN A 86 1.52 3.21 -13.04
N GLY A 87 1.73 1.89 -13.15
CA GLY A 87 2.15 1.02 -12.06
C GLY A 87 1.05 0.67 -11.04
N TRP A 88 -0.19 1.10 -11.24
CA TRP A 88 -1.32 0.79 -10.38
C TRP A 88 -2.48 0.18 -11.16
N ALA A 89 -3.04 -0.91 -10.65
CA ALA A 89 -4.43 -1.26 -10.92
C ALA A 89 -5.37 -0.45 -10.01
N GLN A 90 -6.67 -0.43 -10.31
CA GLN A 90 -7.67 0.28 -9.53
C GLN A 90 -8.95 -0.54 -9.39
N ILE A 91 -9.50 -0.64 -8.18
CA ILE A 91 -10.88 -1.12 -7.95
C ILE A 91 -11.70 -0.17 -7.09
N GLU A 92 -12.96 -0.06 -7.45
CA GLU A 92 -13.98 0.56 -6.61
C GLU A 92 -15.14 -0.40 -6.40
N VAL A 93 -15.47 -0.67 -5.14
CA VAL A 93 -16.54 -1.60 -4.76
C VAL A 93 -17.57 -0.87 -3.90
N GLU A 94 -18.84 -0.97 -4.26
CA GLU A 94 -19.95 -0.38 -3.50
C GLU A 94 -20.98 -1.45 -3.17
N THR A 95 -21.38 -1.57 -1.90
CA THR A 95 -22.45 -2.49 -1.45
C THR A 95 -23.75 -1.73 -1.16
N GLN A 96 -24.85 -2.43 -0.91
CA GLN A 96 -26.14 -1.80 -0.61
C GLN A 96 -26.65 -2.16 0.78
N ARG A 97 -26.96 -1.14 1.58
CA ARG A 97 -27.45 -1.23 2.98
C ARG A 97 -28.67 -2.15 3.15
N THR A 98 -29.50 -2.31 2.12
CA THR A 98 -30.75 -3.08 2.20
C THR A 98 -30.54 -4.59 2.31
N TYR A 99 -29.33 -5.09 2.06
CA TYR A 99 -29.02 -6.52 2.12
C TYR A 99 -28.33 -6.89 3.44
N PRO A 100 -28.44 -8.16 3.90
CA PRO A 100 -27.71 -8.62 5.07
C PRO A 100 -26.20 -8.44 4.87
N ASP A 101 -25.49 -8.03 5.91
CA ASP A 101 -24.08 -7.66 5.78
C ASP A 101 -23.18 -8.81 5.28
N TRP A 102 -23.45 -10.05 5.70
CA TRP A 102 -22.70 -11.21 5.21
C TRP A 102 -22.86 -11.41 3.69
N VAL A 103 -24.05 -11.11 3.16
CA VAL A 103 -24.33 -11.16 1.71
C VAL A 103 -23.55 -10.06 0.99
N GLN A 104 -23.53 -8.85 1.57
CA GLN A 104 -22.75 -7.74 1.05
C GLN A 104 -21.25 -8.08 1.02
N ALA A 105 -20.71 -8.64 2.10
CA ALA A 105 -19.31 -8.99 2.22
C ALA A 105 -18.88 -10.09 1.25
N TYR A 106 -19.64 -11.18 1.19
CA TYR A 106 -19.36 -12.27 0.27
C TYR A 106 -19.49 -11.82 -1.20
N ALA A 107 -20.50 -10.99 -1.54
CA ALA A 107 -20.63 -10.42 -2.88
C ALA A 107 -19.45 -9.53 -3.26
N ALA A 108 -19.00 -8.66 -2.36
CA ALA A 108 -17.83 -7.80 -2.58
C ALA A 108 -16.57 -8.65 -2.86
N GLY A 109 -16.38 -9.73 -2.10
CA GLY A 109 -15.32 -10.71 -2.34
C GLY A 109 -15.41 -11.35 -3.73
N ILE A 110 -16.57 -11.90 -4.11
CA ILE A 110 -16.76 -12.54 -5.42
C ILE A 110 -16.43 -11.59 -6.56
N LEU A 111 -16.90 -10.34 -6.46
CA LEU A 111 -16.72 -9.34 -7.50
C LEU A 111 -15.24 -8.95 -7.65
N GLU A 112 -14.54 -8.69 -6.54
CA GLU A 112 -13.11 -8.40 -6.56
C GLU A 112 -12.31 -9.57 -7.10
N GLY A 113 -12.52 -10.78 -6.57
CA GLY A 113 -11.82 -11.98 -6.99
C GLY A 113 -12.04 -12.28 -8.48
N SER A 114 -13.26 -12.07 -8.97
CA SER A 114 -13.59 -12.38 -10.37
C SER A 114 -13.04 -11.37 -11.37
N LEU A 115 -13.01 -10.08 -11.04
CA LEU A 115 -12.44 -9.08 -11.97
C LEU A 115 -10.91 -9.00 -11.89
N THR A 116 -10.32 -9.30 -10.73
CA THR A 116 -8.86 -9.19 -10.52
C THR A 116 -8.14 -10.54 -10.57
N TRP A 117 -8.81 -11.62 -10.96
CA TRP A 117 -8.33 -13.01 -10.89
C TRP A 117 -6.89 -13.21 -11.42
N LYS A 118 -6.55 -12.60 -12.57
CA LYS A 118 -5.22 -12.77 -13.18
C LYS A 118 -4.14 -12.05 -12.36
N ASN A 119 -4.43 -10.86 -11.84
CA ASN A 119 -3.51 -10.14 -10.98
C ASN A 119 -3.39 -10.80 -9.60
N ILE A 120 -4.44 -11.46 -9.10
CA ILE A 120 -4.36 -12.32 -7.90
C ILE A 120 -3.38 -13.46 -8.14
N TYR A 121 -3.52 -14.18 -9.26
CA TYR A 121 -2.59 -15.26 -9.61
C TYR A 121 -1.16 -14.76 -9.73
N ASN A 122 -0.93 -13.70 -10.50
CA ASN A 122 0.43 -13.18 -10.68
C ASN A 122 1.03 -12.72 -9.34
N GLN A 123 0.26 -12.05 -8.47
CA GLN A 123 0.74 -11.65 -7.14
C GLN A 123 1.08 -12.87 -6.28
N TRP A 124 0.24 -13.91 -6.27
CA TRP A 124 0.51 -15.15 -5.55
C TRP A 124 1.76 -15.86 -6.08
N ALA A 125 1.89 -15.99 -7.40
CA ALA A 125 3.04 -16.63 -8.07
C ALA A 125 4.35 -15.89 -7.73
N ASN A 126 4.33 -14.56 -7.80
CA ASN A 126 5.48 -13.70 -7.54
C ASN A 126 5.91 -13.67 -6.07
N THR A 127 4.99 -13.94 -5.13
CA THR A 127 5.26 -13.78 -3.69
C THR A 127 5.21 -15.09 -2.94
N ILE A 128 4.03 -15.71 -2.80
CA ILE A 128 3.83 -16.89 -1.97
C ILE A 128 4.41 -18.14 -2.64
N SER A 129 4.09 -18.38 -3.93
CA SER A 129 4.54 -19.59 -4.64
C SER A 129 6.06 -19.62 -4.77
N SER A 130 6.64 -18.58 -5.39
CA SER A 130 8.08 -18.43 -5.59
C SER A 130 8.85 -18.54 -4.28
N SER A 131 8.35 -17.92 -3.20
CA SER A 131 8.99 -18.04 -1.90
C SER A 131 8.89 -19.47 -1.37
N CYS A 132 7.68 -20.02 -1.26
CA CYS A 132 7.49 -21.31 -0.61
C CYS A 132 8.17 -22.49 -1.33
N GLU A 133 8.46 -22.39 -2.61
CA GLU A 133 9.09 -23.47 -3.40
C GLU A 133 10.61 -23.41 -3.43
N ARG A 134 11.21 -22.34 -2.91
CA ARG A 134 12.63 -22.04 -3.09
C ARG A 134 13.59 -23.09 -2.53
N ASP A 135 13.39 -23.54 -1.30
CA ASP A 135 14.28 -24.50 -0.62
C ASP A 135 13.55 -25.30 0.46
N GLU A 136 14.15 -26.38 0.94
CA GLU A 136 13.52 -27.29 1.91
C GLU A 136 13.15 -26.59 3.24
N SER A 137 13.94 -25.63 3.70
CA SER A 137 13.67 -24.92 4.97
C SER A 137 12.44 -24.01 4.85
N THR A 138 12.30 -23.37 3.69
CA THR A 138 11.18 -22.45 3.42
C THR A 138 9.91 -23.19 3.07
N GLN A 139 10.02 -24.33 2.39
CA GLN A 139 8.92 -25.28 2.22
C GLN A 139 8.35 -25.72 3.59
N LYS A 140 9.21 -26.16 4.52
CA LYS A 140 8.79 -26.54 5.89
C LYS A 140 8.12 -25.39 6.65
N PHE A 141 8.67 -24.17 6.54
CA PHE A 141 8.05 -22.99 7.15
C PHE A 141 6.66 -22.70 6.55
N CYS A 142 6.52 -22.74 5.23
CA CYS A 142 5.23 -22.51 4.57
C CYS A 142 4.21 -23.60 4.89
N GLU A 143 4.60 -24.87 4.97
CA GLU A 143 3.73 -25.96 5.42
C GLU A 143 3.22 -25.72 6.84
N TRP A 144 4.12 -25.38 7.77
CA TRP A 144 3.75 -25.03 9.14
C TRP A 144 2.79 -23.83 9.17
N LEU A 145 3.08 -22.79 8.39
CA LEU A 145 2.28 -21.58 8.33
C LEU A 145 0.88 -21.83 7.75
N ARG A 146 0.76 -22.65 6.69
CA ARG A 146 -0.53 -23.07 6.12
C ARG A 146 -1.39 -23.79 7.16
N VAL A 147 -0.80 -24.72 7.92
CA VAL A 147 -1.52 -25.43 9.00
C VAL A 147 -1.97 -24.46 10.09
N LEU A 148 -1.08 -23.56 10.53
CA LEU A 148 -1.39 -22.58 11.56
C LEU A 148 -2.53 -21.66 11.13
N LEU A 149 -2.41 -21.02 9.97
CA LEU A 149 -3.38 -20.04 9.49
C LEU A 149 -4.74 -20.68 9.16
N THR A 150 -4.75 -21.88 8.60
CA THR A 150 -6.00 -22.62 8.33
C THR A 150 -6.72 -22.95 9.64
N THR A 151 -6.00 -23.47 10.63
CA THR A 151 -6.56 -23.78 11.95
C THR A 151 -7.10 -22.52 12.65
N ASN A 152 -6.33 -21.44 12.63
CA ASN A 152 -6.74 -20.15 13.20
C ASN A 152 -7.98 -19.61 12.49
N PHE A 153 -8.00 -19.63 11.16
CA PHE A 153 -9.13 -19.15 10.36
C PHE A 153 -10.42 -19.90 10.70
N GLU A 154 -10.39 -21.24 10.75
CA GLU A 154 -11.57 -22.03 11.12
C GLU A 154 -12.09 -21.70 12.52
N HIS A 155 -11.16 -21.52 13.47
CA HIS A 155 -11.49 -21.17 14.85
C HIS A 155 -12.10 -19.76 14.94
N LEU A 156 -11.42 -18.77 14.36
CA LEU A 156 -11.82 -17.37 14.37
C LEU A 156 -13.13 -17.14 13.63
N LYS A 157 -13.36 -17.81 12.49
CA LYS A 157 -14.62 -17.73 11.77
C LYS A 157 -15.80 -18.19 12.63
N LYS A 158 -15.65 -19.32 13.33
CA LYS A 158 -16.66 -19.84 14.27
C LYS A 158 -16.86 -18.88 15.45
N GLN A 159 -15.78 -18.41 16.06
CA GLN A 159 -15.86 -17.43 17.16
C GLN A 159 -16.55 -16.13 16.74
N ALA A 160 -16.17 -15.59 15.58
CA ALA A 160 -16.72 -14.36 15.05
C ALA A 160 -18.23 -14.50 14.76
N ALA A 161 -18.65 -15.63 14.18
CA ALA A 161 -20.08 -15.90 13.94
C ALA A 161 -20.89 -15.93 15.24
N ILE A 162 -20.38 -16.59 16.29
CA ILE A 162 -21.07 -16.68 17.60
C ILE A 162 -21.15 -15.31 18.28
N ARG A 163 -20.12 -14.47 18.14
CA ARG A 163 -20.03 -13.18 18.84
C ARG A 163 -20.60 -12.00 18.06
N ALA A 164 -20.87 -12.15 16.76
CA ALA A 164 -21.32 -11.08 15.87
C ALA A 164 -22.59 -10.36 16.37
N ASP A 165 -23.53 -11.08 16.97
CA ASP A 165 -24.80 -10.50 17.45
C ASP A 165 -24.63 -9.54 18.64
N HIS A 166 -23.53 -9.65 19.38
CA HIS A 166 -23.32 -8.93 20.65
C HIS A 166 -22.06 -8.07 20.67
N ASP A 167 -21.17 -8.20 19.70
CA ASP A 167 -19.92 -7.47 19.63
C ASP A 167 -19.64 -6.96 18.22
N HIS A 168 -19.67 -5.64 18.07
CA HIS A 168 -19.50 -4.96 16.78
C HIS A 168 -18.16 -5.27 16.10
N TYR A 169 -17.10 -5.47 16.88
CA TYR A 169 -15.80 -5.81 16.33
C TYR A 169 -15.80 -7.24 15.77
N TRP A 170 -16.37 -8.20 16.51
CA TRP A 170 -16.50 -9.58 16.04
C TRP A 170 -17.45 -9.70 14.85
N HIS A 171 -18.49 -8.86 14.77
CA HIS A 171 -19.30 -8.73 13.56
C HIS A 171 -18.44 -8.34 12.36
N GLN A 172 -17.60 -7.30 12.49
CA GLN A 172 -16.71 -6.91 11.38
C GLN A 172 -15.69 -7.98 11.00
N LEU A 173 -15.15 -8.73 11.97
CA LEU A 173 -14.28 -9.87 11.69
C LEU A 173 -15.04 -10.99 10.95
N HIS A 174 -16.27 -11.27 11.36
CA HIS A 174 -17.12 -12.22 10.65
C HIS A 174 -17.33 -11.80 9.19
N LEU A 175 -17.62 -10.52 8.94
CA LEU A 175 -17.75 -9.97 7.59
C LEU A 175 -16.44 -10.04 6.80
N PHE A 176 -15.29 -9.78 7.42
CA PHE A 176 -13.99 -9.93 6.78
C PHE A 176 -13.77 -11.36 6.28
N PHE A 177 -14.05 -12.37 7.10
CA PHE A 177 -13.91 -13.77 6.69
C PHE A 177 -14.88 -14.18 5.59
N ASN A 178 -16.14 -13.70 5.62
CA ASN A 178 -17.07 -13.90 4.50
C ASN A 178 -16.56 -13.24 3.20
N GLN A 179 -15.98 -12.05 3.28
CA GLN A 179 -15.38 -11.38 2.11
C GLN A 179 -14.21 -12.19 1.55
N LEU A 180 -13.38 -12.80 2.41
CA LEU A 180 -12.24 -13.62 2.01
C LEU A 180 -12.67 -14.91 1.29
N GLU A 181 -13.69 -15.61 1.79
CA GLU A 181 -14.27 -16.76 1.08
C GLU A 181 -14.94 -16.36 -0.23
N GLY A 182 -15.56 -15.18 -0.25
CA GLY A 182 -16.08 -14.59 -1.48
C GLY A 182 -14.96 -14.33 -2.49
N LEU A 183 -13.80 -13.86 -2.03
CA LEU A 183 -12.62 -13.56 -2.86
C LEU A 183 -12.08 -14.80 -3.57
N GLU A 184 -11.91 -15.90 -2.83
CA GLU A 184 -11.54 -17.21 -3.40
C GLU A 184 -12.58 -17.67 -4.43
N THR A 185 -13.86 -17.65 -4.06
CA THR A 185 -14.95 -18.03 -4.98
C THR A 185 -14.94 -17.16 -6.25
N GLY A 186 -14.64 -15.87 -6.09
CA GLY A 186 -14.49 -14.91 -7.17
C GLY A 186 -13.33 -15.26 -8.09
N TYR A 187 -12.16 -15.57 -7.52
CA TYR A 187 -10.97 -15.98 -8.25
C TYR A 187 -11.25 -17.17 -9.17
N ILE A 188 -11.78 -18.26 -8.60
CA ILE A 188 -12.16 -19.48 -9.33
C ILE A 188 -13.10 -19.11 -10.48
N ARG A 189 -14.17 -18.37 -10.18
CA ARG A 189 -15.14 -17.93 -11.19
C ARG A 189 -14.52 -17.07 -12.29
N GLY A 190 -13.58 -16.19 -11.95
CA GLY A 190 -12.86 -15.35 -12.88
C GLY A 190 -12.00 -16.16 -13.85
N ALA A 191 -11.24 -17.12 -13.33
CA ALA A 191 -10.42 -18.05 -14.08
C ALA A 191 -11.26 -18.96 -14.99
N THR A 192 -12.34 -19.56 -14.47
CA THR A 192 -13.28 -20.37 -15.27
C THR A 192 -13.93 -19.56 -16.39
N ARG A 193 -14.34 -18.31 -16.09
CA ARG A 193 -14.91 -17.40 -17.12
C ARG A 193 -13.90 -17.11 -18.22
N ALA A 194 -12.63 -16.98 -17.88
CA ALA A 194 -11.54 -16.79 -18.83
C ALA A 194 -11.12 -18.09 -19.56
N ARG A 195 -11.68 -19.25 -19.18
CA ARG A 195 -11.25 -20.58 -19.64
C ARG A 195 -9.76 -20.83 -19.37
N SER A 196 -9.28 -20.32 -18.25
CA SER A 196 -7.92 -20.56 -17.77
C SER A 196 -7.88 -21.90 -17.04
N ASP A 197 -6.77 -22.59 -17.13
CA ASP A 197 -6.36 -23.72 -16.29
C ASP A 197 -6.02 -23.33 -14.85
N LEU A 198 -5.89 -22.03 -14.56
CA LEU A 198 -5.44 -21.51 -13.26
C LEU A 198 -6.51 -21.56 -12.15
N GLU A 199 -7.71 -22.09 -12.43
CA GLU A 199 -8.86 -22.03 -11.52
C GLU A 199 -8.69 -22.83 -10.21
N GLU A 200 -7.80 -23.82 -10.17
CA GLU A 200 -7.51 -24.65 -8.98
C GLU A 200 -6.10 -24.44 -8.40
N GLU A 201 -5.32 -23.50 -8.95
CA GLU A 201 -3.90 -23.31 -8.57
C GLU A 201 -3.71 -22.72 -7.17
N ILE A 202 -4.63 -21.87 -6.71
CA ILE A 202 -4.51 -21.18 -5.42
C ILE A 202 -5.49 -21.79 -4.41
N PRO A 203 -5.01 -22.59 -3.44
CA PRO A 203 -5.86 -23.10 -2.37
C PRO A 203 -6.26 -22.00 -1.38
N LEU A 204 -7.36 -22.18 -0.65
CA LEU A 204 -7.78 -21.25 0.43
C LEU A 204 -6.64 -20.92 1.40
N SER A 205 -5.79 -21.89 1.75
CA SER A 205 -4.64 -21.66 2.64
C SER A 205 -3.76 -20.52 2.16
N ASP A 206 -3.58 -20.39 0.84
CA ASP A 206 -2.69 -19.38 0.27
C ASP A 206 -3.39 -18.02 0.16
N PHE A 207 -4.72 -17.98 0.04
CA PHE A 207 -5.50 -16.76 0.31
C PHE A 207 -5.36 -16.27 1.76
N LEU A 208 -5.27 -17.20 2.73
CA LEU A 208 -4.99 -16.86 4.12
C LEU A 208 -3.57 -16.30 4.28
N LEU A 209 -2.57 -16.92 3.64
CA LEU A 209 -1.18 -16.41 3.64
C LEU A 209 -1.10 -15.00 3.05
N MET A 210 -1.70 -14.77 1.88
CA MET A 210 -1.77 -13.43 1.27
C MET A 210 -2.38 -12.40 2.23
N ASN A 211 -3.46 -12.74 2.93
CA ASN A 211 -4.13 -11.83 3.88
C ASN A 211 -3.44 -11.77 5.26
N ALA A 212 -2.41 -12.57 5.48
CA ALA A 212 -1.52 -12.53 6.64
C ALA A 212 -0.13 -11.97 6.28
N ALA A 213 0.08 -11.42 5.08
CA ALA A 213 1.41 -11.01 4.59
C ALA A 213 2.20 -10.13 5.58
N ALA A 214 1.52 -9.20 6.26
CA ALA A 214 2.15 -8.34 7.28
C ALA A 214 2.46 -9.05 8.60
N ASP A 215 1.85 -10.21 8.86
CA ASP A 215 2.08 -11.06 10.03
C ASP A 215 3.18 -12.11 9.77
N ILE A 216 3.49 -12.44 8.50
CA ILE A 216 4.43 -13.52 8.13
C ILE A 216 5.83 -13.28 8.72
N GLN A 217 6.35 -12.05 8.68
CA GLN A 217 7.69 -11.75 9.21
C GLN A 217 7.77 -12.06 10.71
N ASP A 218 6.78 -11.62 11.46
CA ASP A 218 6.63 -11.86 12.89
C ASP A 218 6.50 -13.37 13.20
N LEU A 219 5.70 -14.08 12.42
CA LEU A 219 5.52 -15.53 12.55
C LEU A 219 6.78 -16.31 12.15
N LYS A 220 7.58 -15.81 11.20
CA LYS A 220 8.88 -16.41 10.84
C LYS A 220 9.89 -16.28 11.97
N ILE A 221 9.98 -15.09 12.58
CA ILE A 221 10.79 -14.87 13.79
C ILE A 221 10.36 -15.84 14.90
N TYR A 222 9.04 -16.01 15.12
CA TYR A 222 8.53 -16.97 16.09
C TYR A 222 8.93 -18.42 15.74
N TYR A 223 8.71 -18.84 14.51
CA TYR A 223 9.00 -20.19 14.03
C TYR A 223 10.47 -20.57 14.23
N GLU A 224 11.38 -19.69 13.82
CA GLU A 224 12.81 -19.94 13.86
C GLU A 224 13.38 -20.02 15.28
N ASN A 225 12.81 -19.25 16.23
CA ASN A 225 13.33 -19.17 17.59
C ASN A 225 12.59 -20.07 18.59
N PHE A 226 11.34 -20.49 18.31
CA PHE A 226 10.50 -21.23 19.25
C PHE A 226 9.92 -22.55 18.71
N VAL A 227 9.84 -22.74 17.39
CA VAL A 227 9.28 -23.96 16.79
C VAL A 227 10.40 -24.89 16.33
N LEU A 228 11.29 -24.41 15.45
CA LEU A 228 12.40 -25.22 14.89
C LEU A 228 13.26 -25.90 15.97
N PRO A 229 13.76 -25.19 17.02
CA PRO A 229 14.63 -25.82 18.02
C PRO A 229 13.94 -26.93 18.82
N ASN A 230 12.61 -26.90 18.94
CA ASN A 230 11.83 -27.93 19.62
C ASN A 230 11.58 -29.16 18.73
N SER A 231 11.82 -29.07 17.42
CA SER A 231 11.61 -30.16 16.45
C SER A 231 12.90 -30.91 16.08
N THR A 232 14.07 -30.29 16.25
CA THR A 232 15.38 -30.91 15.95
C THR A 232 16.15 -31.21 17.23
N VAL A 233 16.20 -32.49 17.63
CA VAL A 233 17.03 -33.01 18.75
C VAL A 233 18.48 -33.26 18.31
N LEU A 234 18.91 -32.78 17.13
CA LEU A 234 20.23 -33.09 16.59
C LEU A 234 21.14 -31.87 16.60
N GLU A 235 22.30 -32.13 17.20
CA GLU A 235 23.45 -31.30 17.49
C GLU A 235 24.11 -30.77 16.21
N GLU A 236 23.57 -29.69 15.63
CA GLU A 236 24.37 -28.80 14.79
C GLU A 236 24.58 -27.50 15.55
N GLU A 237 25.83 -27.04 15.58
CA GLU A 237 26.36 -25.91 16.34
C GLU A 237 25.41 -24.70 16.29
N ALA A 238 24.46 -24.68 17.22
CA ALA A 238 23.52 -23.59 17.35
C ALA A 238 24.35 -22.39 17.77
N SER A 239 24.64 -21.48 16.83
CA SER A 239 25.13 -20.16 17.18
C SER A 239 24.18 -19.63 18.25
N ASP A 240 24.69 -19.37 19.45
CA ASP A 240 23.92 -18.95 20.65
C ASP A 240 23.25 -17.57 20.48
N GLN A 241 23.23 -17.05 19.25
CA GLN A 241 22.68 -15.77 18.88
C GLN A 241 21.22 -15.92 18.43
N PRO A 242 20.30 -15.07 18.93
CA PRO A 242 18.92 -15.05 18.47
C PRO A 242 18.82 -14.77 16.97
N LYS A 243 17.93 -15.49 16.26
CA LYS A 243 17.63 -15.24 14.83
C LYS A 243 16.62 -14.10 14.74
N ASN A 244 17.11 -12.86 14.82
CA ASN A 244 16.30 -11.67 14.64
C ASN A 244 16.94 -10.79 13.57
N PHE A 245 16.16 -10.34 12.59
CA PHE A 245 16.66 -9.53 11.49
C PHE A 245 15.65 -8.47 11.07
N PHE A 246 16.17 -7.29 10.73
CA PHE A 246 15.37 -6.14 10.33
C PHE A 246 15.87 -5.59 9.01
N LEU A 247 15.05 -5.77 7.97
CA LEU A 247 15.22 -5.02 6.74
C LEU A 247 14.83 -3.54 6.95
N PRO A 248 15.39 -2.62 6.13
CA PRO A 248 14.96 -1.23 6.12
C PRO A 248 13.42 -1.14 6.01
N SER A 249 12.79 -0.54 7.01
CA SER A 249 11.33 -0.51 7.11
C SER A 249 10.73 0.63 6.29
N ALA A 250 9.42 0.55 6.08
CA ALA A 250 8.63 1.66 5.55
C ALA A 250 8.85 2.93 6.38
N SER A 251 8.72 4.08 5.73
CA SER A 251 8.81 5.39 6.38
C SER A 251 7.54 6.18 6.15
N MET A 252 7.17 6.99 7.14
CA MET A 252 5.98 7.83 7.09
C MET A 252 6.28 9.18 7.76
N LEU A 253 5.78 10.24 7.16
CA LEU A 253 5.96 11.60 7.63
C LEU A 253 4.60 12.27 7.77
N THR A 254 4.32 12.82 8.95
CA THR A 254 3.11 13.57 9.24
C THR A 254 3.49 14.97 9.66
N ARG A 255 2.87 15.99 9.08
CA ARG A 255 3.08 17.38 9.48
C ARG A 255 1.75 18.13 9.55
N ILE A 256 1.55 18.88 10.63
CA ILE A 256 0.37 19.72 10.82
C ILE A 256 0.82 21.18 10.79
N ILE A 257 0.43 21.88 9.74
CA ILE A 257 0.79 23.28 9.53
C ILE A 257 -0.33 24.16 10.05
N GLN A 258 0.01 25.09 10.95
CA GLN A 258 -0.86 26.17 11.37
C GLN A 258 -0.78 27.28 10.33
N GLN A 259 -1.89 27.60 9.67
CA GLN A 259 -1.93 28.69 8.70
C GLN A 259 -2.00 30.03 9.45
N GLU A 260 -1.09 30.96 9.14
CA GLU A 260 -1.01 32.33 9.70
C GLU A 260 -2.14 33.24 9.16
N GLN A 261 -3.40 32.80 9.27
CA GLN A 261 -4.57 33.46 8.69
C GLN A 261 -5.72 33.46 9.70
N ASN A 262 -6.60 34.47 9.64
CA ASN A 262 -7.77 34.58 10.50
C ASN A 262 -9.06 34.30 9.69
N PRO A 263 -9.86 33.28 10.05
CA PRO A 263 -9.71 32.40 11.21
C PRO A 263 -8.65 31.30 11.01
N GLN A 264 -8.02 30.85 12.09
CA GLN A 264 -6.93 29.88 12.02
C GLN A 264 -7.47 28.52 11.58
N THR A 265 -6.78 27.90 10.63
CA THR A 265 -7.09 26.55 10.13
C THR A 265 -5.82 25.73 10.10
N LEU A 266 -5.97 24.41 10.25
CA LEU A 266 -4.86 23.47 10.17
C LEU A 266 -4.82 22.82 8.78
N GLN A 267 -3.60 22.57 8.31
CA GLN A 267 -3.35 21.78 7.12
C GLN A 267 -2.56 20.53 7.49
N LEU A 268 -3.02 19.37 7.02
CA LEU A 268 -2.25 18.14 7.11
C LEU A 268 -1.41 17.96 5.85
N LEU A 269 -0.12 17.66 6.02
CA LEU A 269 0.72 17.01 5.02
C LEU A 269 1.07 15.61 5.53
N PHE A 270 0.93 14.62 4.68
CA PHE A 270 1.14 13.23 5.05
C PHE A 270 1.80 12.48 3.91
N GLY A 271 2.91 11.80 4.19
CA GLY A 271 3.64 10.98 3.23
C GLY A 271 3.89 9.58 3.80
N HIS A 272 3.80 8.56 2.96
CA HIS A 272 4.09 7.18 3.33
C HIS A 272 4.82 6.47 2.18
N SER A 273 5.95 5.85 2.48
CA SER A 273 6.79 5.10 1.54
C SER A 273 6.92 3.66 2.05
N THR A 274 6.26 2.72 1.39
CA THR A 274 6.36 1.29 1.75
C THR A 274 7.74 0.76 1.42
N ALA A 275 8.30 -0.11 2.25
CA ALA A 275 9.48 -0.91 1.92
C ALA A 275 9.10 -2.39 1.77
N GLY A 276 9.58 -3.04 0.72
CA GLY A 276 9.22 -4.42 0.39
C GLY A 276 10.06 -4.99 -0.75
N SER A 277 9.85 -6.28 -1.03
CA SER A 277 10.43 -6.96 -2.20
C SER A 277 9.83 -6.39 -3.49
N TYR A 278 10.65 -6.26 -4.53
CA TYR A 278 10.24 -5.79 -5.84
C TYR A 278 9.26 -6.77 -6.52
N SER A 279 9.34 -8.07 -6.21
CA SER A 279 8.37 -9.07 -6.66
C SER A 279 6.93 -8.79 -6.18
N SER A 280 6.77 -8.00 -5.11
CA SER A 280 5.45 -7.59 -4.61
C SER A 280 4.85 -6.38 -5.33
N MET A 281 5.52 -5.81 -6.33
CA MET A 281 5.11 -4.54 -6.95
C MET A 281 3.89 -4.60 -7.88
N LEU A 282 3.11 -5.68 -7.89
CA LEU A 282 1.76 -5.61 -8.47
C LEU A 282 0.84 -4.85 -7.52
N ARG A 283 0.67 -3.57 -7.81
CA ARG A 283 -0.06 -2.66 -6.93
C ARG A 283 -1.48 -2.41 -7.37
N ILE A 284 -2.37 -2.21 -6.41
CA ILE A 284 -3.77 -1.87 -6.67
C ILE A 284 -4.26 -0.82 -5.68
N GLN A 285 -4.90 0.24 -6.20
CA GLN A 285 -5.61 1.21 -5.39
C GLN A 285 -7.05 0.74 -5.20
N LYS A 286 -7.49 0.65 -3.94
CA LYS A 286 -8.81 0.10 -3.59
C LYS A 286 -9.65 1.17 -2.92
N ARG A 287 -10.92 1.27 -3.33
CA ARG A 287 -11.95 2.01 -2.60
C ARG A 287 -13.11 1.08 -2.27
N TYR A 288 -13.33 0.84 -0.98
CA TYR A 288 -14.44 0.07 -0.47
C TYR A 288 -15.48 0.99 0.16
N LYS A 289 -16.63 1.09 -0.51
CA LYS A 289 -17.81 1.80 -0.03
C LYS A 289 -18.85 0.80 0.47
N PHE A 290 -18.61 0.29 1.67
CA PHE A 290 -19.39 -0.79 2.26
C PHE A 290 -20.40 -0.26 3.27
N HIS A 291 -21.67 -0.50 2.98
CA HIS A 291 -22.79 -0.11 3.83
C HIS A 291 -23.11 -1.17 4.89
N TYR A 292 -22.08 -1.68 5.55
CA TYR A 292 -22.21 -2.60 6.68
C TYR A 292 -22.77 -1.89 7.89
N HIS A 293 -23.39 -2.68 8.76
CA HIS A 293 -23.97 -2.25 10.01
C HIS A 293 -23.06 -2.56 11.20
N PHE A 294 -23.35 -1.93 12.33
CA PHE A 294 -22.66 -2.25 13.59
C PHE A 294 -22.93 -3.69 14.06
N SER A 295 -24.10 -4.23 13.78
CA SER A 295 -24.46 -5.62 14.11
C SER A 295 -25.26 -6.27 12.96
N PRO A 296 -25.49 -7.60 12.99
CA PRO A 296 -26.29 -8.30 11.99
C PRO A 296 -27.71 -7.74 11.80
N ASN A 297 -28.22 -6.96 12.75
CA ASN A 297 -29.50 -6.29 12.62
C ASN A 297 -29.42 -5.11 11.64
N GLN A 298 -30.06 -5.27 10.47
CA GLN A 298 -30.12 -4.27 9.40
C GLN A 298 -30.83 -2.96 9.80
N ARG A 299 -31.51 -2.91 10.95
CA ARG A 299 -32.07 -1.67 11.51
C ARG A 299 -31.04 -0.85 12.27
N SER A 300 -29.89 -1.42 12.61
CA SER A 300 -28.82 -0.68 13.27
C SER A 300 -28.21 0.36 12.32
N ASN A 301 -27.38 1.25 12.86
CA ASN A 301 -26.69 2.24 12.05
C ASN A 301 -25.57 1.58 11.24
N THR A 302 -25.27 2.16 10.08
CA THR A 302 -24.07 1.77 9.34
C THR A 302 -22.82 2.15 10.13
N VAL A 303 -21.75 1.37 9.95
CA VAL A 303 -20.45 1.66 10.58
C VAL A 303 -19.94 3.06 10.16
N PRO A 304 -19.21 3.78 11.03
CA PRO A 304 -18.73 5.13 10.72
C PRO A 304 -17.81 5.18 9.50
N GLY A 305 -16.83 4.29 9.41
CA GLY A 305 -15.91 4.18 8.28
C GLY A 305 -16.49 3.35 7.14
N ALA A 306 -17.50 3.91 6.45
CA ALA A 306 -18.20 3.23 5.37
C ALA A 306 -17.51 3.36 4.00
N ASP A 307 -16.65 4.36 3.80
CA ASP A 307 -15.89 4.60 2.57
C ASP A 307 -14.39 4.63 2.90
N ILE A 308 -13.68 3.56 2.54
CA ILE A 308 -12.26 3.38 2.87
C ILE A 308 -11.48 3.28 1.57
N THR A 309 -10.58 4.23 1.33
CA THR A 309 -9.64 4.23 0.22
C THR A 309 -8.24 3.89 0.71
N PHE A 310 -7.54 2.99 0.04
CA PHE A 310 -6.20 2.54 0.45
C PHE A 310 -5.40 1.98 -0.72
N THR A 311 -4.07 1.99 -0.60
CA THR A 311 -3.16 1.26 -1.49
C THR A 311 -3.00 -0.16 -0.99
N GLY A 312 -2.96 -1.15 -1.87
CA GLY A 312 -2.77 -2.55 -1.49
C GLY A 312 -2.32 -3.41 -2.66
N TYR A 313 -2.63 -4.70 -2.56
CA TYR A 313 -2.18 -5.74 -3.50
C TYR A 313 -3.36 -6.60 -3.97
N PRO A 314 -3.31 -7.19 -5.18
CA PRO A 314 -4.29 -8.17 -5.62
C PRO A 314 -4.41 -9.31 -4.60
N GLY A 315 -5.63 -9.74 -4.27
CA GLY A 315 -5.86 -10.88 -3.37
C GLY A 315 -5.80 -10.54 -1.86
N ILE A 316 -5.38 -9.33 -1.49
CA ILE A 316 -5.27 -8.88 -0.09
C ILE A 316 -6.37 -7.87 0.24
N LEU A 317 -7.22 -8.14 1.23
CA LEU A 317 -8.41 -7.34 1.57
C LEU A 317 -8.13 -6.06 2.39
N GLY A 318 -6.87 -5.74 2.63
CA GLY A 318 -6.43 -4.47 3.22
C GLY A 318 -5.08 -4.03 2.65
N SER A 319 -4.48 -3.02 3.27
CA SER A 319 -3.38 -2.27 2.65
C SER A 319 -2.03 -2.99 2.73
N THR A 320 -1.70 -3.56 3.89
CA THR A 320 -0.39 -4.14 4.27
C THR A 320 0.80 -3.16 4.22
N ASP A 321 0.66 -2.02 3.53
CA ASP A 321 1.62 -0.93 3.46
C ASP A 321 1.96 -0.30 4.83
N ASP A 322 1.11 0.44 5.54
CA ASP A 322 -0.34 0.61 5.51
C ASP A 322 -0.74 2.09 5.32
N PHE A 323 -1.64 2.41 4.38
CA PHE A 323 -2.15 3.76 4.13
C PHE A 323 -3.66 3.74 3.88
N TYR A 324 -4.45 4.42 4.72
CA TYR A 324 -5.92 4.48 4.61
C TYR A 324 -6.45 5.90 4.72
N VAL A 325 -7.33 6.27 3.80
CA VAL A 325 -8.23 7.42 3.89
C VAL A 325 -9.63 6.89 4.23
N ILE A 326 -10.13 7.25 5.40
CA ILE A 326 -11.42 6.78 5.92
C ILE A 326 -12.41 7.93 5.87
N LYS A 327 -13.55 7.71 5.22
CA LYS A 327 -14.64 8.66 5.08
C LYS A 327 -15.97 8.02 5.53
N GLY A 328 -16.83 8.88 6.04
CA GLY A 328 -18.10 8.50 6.61
C GLY A 328 -18.92 9.74 6.96
N ARG A 329 -20.15 9.51 7.42
CA ARG A 329 -21.06 10.63 7.76
C ARG A 329 -20.51 11.53 8.88
N GLN A 330 -19.77 10.94 9.82
CA GLN A 330 -19.26 11.63 11.02
C GLN A 330 -17.75 11.44 11.22
N VAL A 331 -17.09 10.71 10.32
CA VAL A 331 -15.67 10.36 10.43
C VAL A 331 -14.99 10.72 9.13
N GLN A 332 -13.93 11.52 9.22
CA GLN A 332 -12.99 11.72 8.15
C GLN A 332 -11.60 11.60 8.77
N ALA A 333 -10.79 10.64 8.32
CA ALA A 333 -9.53 10.34 8.97
C ALA A 333 -8.46 9.81 8.00
N ILE A 334 -7.20 10.02 8.40
CA ILE A 334 -6.05 9.32 7.84
C ILE A 334 -5.54 8.33 8.88
N VAL A 335 -5.20 7.13 8.41
CA VAL A 335 -4.54 6.09 9.21
C VAL A 335 -3.34 5.60 8.42
N GLY A 336 -2.16 5.64 9.02
CA GLY A 336 -0.95 5.06 8.44
C GLY A 336 -0.21 4.20 9.45
N GLY A 337 0.53 3.23 8.94
CA GLY A 337 1.28 2.29 9.77
C GLY A 337 2.62 1.90 9.16
N VAL A 338 3.68 1.94 9.96
CA VAL A 338 5.02 1.48 9.59
C VAL A 338 5.47 0.35 10.51
N GLY A 339 6.21 -0.63 9.97
CA GLY A 339 6.82 -1.70 10.78
C GLY A 339 7.78 -1.12 11.81
N ILE A 340 7.76 -1.63 13.05
CA ILE A 340 8.72 -1.26 14.09
C ILE A 340 9.62 -2.42 14.47
N LYS A 341 10.86 -2.09 14.84
CA LYS A 341 11.84 -3.06 15.31
C LYS A 341 11.47 -3.59 16.69
N ASN A 342 11.76 -4.87 16.91
CA ASN A 342 11.57 -5.55 18.19
C ASN A 342 12.72 -6.52 18.45
N GLU A 343 13.74 -6.09 19.18
CA GLU A 343 14.89 -6.92 19.56
C GLU A 343 14.56 -7.88 20.72
N ASN A 344 13.46 -7.65 21.44
CA ASN A 344 13.05 -8.45 22.58
C ASN A 344 12.19 -9.66 22.17
N LEU A 345 12.85 -10.79 21.94
CA LEU A 345 12.19 -12.06 21.64
C LEU A 345 11.33 -12.61 22.80
N GLN A 346 11.53 -12.16 24.05
CA GLN A 346 10.76 -12.68 25.19
C GLN A 346 9.28 -12.27 25.12
N LEU A 347 8.95 -11.22 24.37
CA LEU A 347 7.56 -10.79 24.18
C LEU A 347 6.71 -11.87 23.49
N TRP A 348 7.32 -12.70 22.64
CA TRP A 348 6.65 -13.81 21.97
C TRP A 348 6.13 -14.90 22.93
N LYS A 349 6.68 -14.99 24.15
CA LYS A 349 6.18 -15.93 25.17
C LYS A 349 4.82 -15.52 25.74
N SER A 350 4.40 -14.27 25.52
CA SER A 350 3.13 -13.74 26.02
C SER A 350 1.96 -13.89 25.04
N VAL A 351 2.23 -14.37 23.82
CA VAL A 351 1.21 -14.52 22.77
C VAL A 351 0.96 -15.99 22.46
N ASP A 352 -0.30 -16.33 22.19
CA ASP A 352 -0.66 -17.63 21.62
C ASP A 352 -0.80 -17.48 20.11
N THR A 353 0.11 -18.10 19.36
CA THR A 353 0.11 -18.06 17.89
C THR A 353 -1.10 -18.76 17.28
N LYS A 354 -1.80 -19.61 18.05
CA LYS A 354 -2.99 -20.36 17.61
C LYS A 354 -4.32 -19.59 17.70
N ASP A 355 -4.31 -18.38 18.25
CA ASP A 355 -5.49 -17.50 18.33
C ASP A 355 -5.19 -16.09 17.79
N VAL A 356 -4.30 -16.02 16.79
CA VAL A 356 -3.89 -14.77 16.14
C VAL A 356 -4.94 -14.32 15.14
N VAL A 357 -5.51 -13.14 15.35
CA VAL A 357 -6.32 -12.44 14.34
C VAL A 357 -5.38 -11.70 13.38
N PRO A 358 -5.41 -11.99 12.06
CA PRO A 358 -4.54 -11.34 11.08
C PRO A 358 -4.63 -9.81 11.13
N LEU A 359 -3.49 -9.13 10.97
CA LEU A 359 -3.41 -7.67 11.08
C LEU A 359 -4.39 -6.96 10.15
N VAL A 360 -4.50 -7.43 8.91
CA VAL A 360 -5.41 -6.90 7.89
C VAL A 360 -6.88 -6.95 8.36
N ALA A 361 -7.29 -8.03 9.03
CA ALA A 361 -8.64 -8.14 9.56
C ALA A 361 -8.90 -7.16 10.72
N ARG A 362 -7.91 -7.00 11.61
CA ARG A 362 -8.00 -6.09 12.76
C ARG A 362 -8.09 -4.63 12.32
N VAL A 363 -7.22 -4.21 11.41
CA VAL A 363 -7.20 -2.82 10.92
C VAL A 363 -8.47 -2.48 10.13
N MET A 364 -8.97 -3.39 9.30
CA MET A 364 -10.23 -3.16 8.58
C MET A 364 -11.44 -3.13 9.52
N ALA A 365 -11.47 -3.97 10.54
CA ALA A 365 -12.51 -3.90 11.58
C ALA A 365 -12.45 -2.56 12.34
N ALA A 366 -11.26 -2.13 12.76
CA ALA A 366 -11.06 -0.86 13.45
C ALA A 366 -11.43 0.35 12.57
N ASN A 367 -10.98 0.36 11.31
CA ASN A 367 -11.28 1.41 10.33
C ASN A 367 -12.79 1.58 10.12
N ARG A 368 -13.54 0.48 10.14
CA ARG A 368 -15.01 0.49 10.00
C ARG A 368 -15.69 1.04 11.25
N ILE A 369 -15.44 0.46 12.43
CA ILE A 369 -16.26 0.73 13.64
C ILE A 369 -15.87 1.99 14.42
N ALA A 370 -14.64 2.48 14.26
CA ALA A 370 -14.13 3.56 15.10
C ALA A 370 -14.86 4.88 14.84
N GLN A 371 -15.38 5.48 15.91
CA GLN A 371 -16.02 6.80 15.88
C GLN A 371 -15.00 7.94 16.05
N ASN A 372 -13.89 7.66 16.72
CA ASN A 372 -12.78 8.58 16.95
C ASN A 372 -11.46 7.81 17.07
N ARG A 373 -10.34 8.54 17.09
CA ARG A 373 -8.98 7.97 17.06
C ARG A 373 -8.67 7.11 18.28
N ARG A 374 -9.15 7.50 19.47
CA ARG A 374 -9.07 6.69 20.70
C ARG A 374 -9.78 5.34 20.56
N THR A 375 -11.01 5.32 20.03
CA THR A 375 -11.77 4.08 19.82
C THR A 375 -11.15 3.19 18.75
N TRP A 376 -10.48 3.78 17.75
CA TRP A 376 -9.69 3.04 16.77
C TRP A 376 -8.54 2.28 17.45
N ALA A 377 -7.75 2.97 18.28
CA ALA A 377 -6.63 2.36 19.00
C ALA A 377 -7.10 1.23 19.93
N ARG A 378 -8.23 1.42 20.62
CA ARG A 378 -8.85 0.38 21.45
C ARG A 378 -9.31 -0.84 20.66
N ALA A 379 -9.85 -0.66 19.46
CA ALA A 379 -10.27 -1.77 18.62
C ALA A 379 -9.07 -2.60 18.16
N MET A 380 -7.98 -1.94 17.75
CA MET A 380 -6.73 -2.61 17.37
C MET A 380 -6.08 -3.38 18.53
N ALA A 381 -6.12 -2.81 19.74
CA ALA A 381 -5.52 -3.39 20.94
C ALA A 381 -6.23 -4.65 21.46
N ARG A 382 -7.34 -5.09 20.85
CA ARG A 382 -8.08 -6.29 21.28
C ARG A 382 -7.33 -7.60 21.05
N HIS A 383 -6.53 -7.67 19.98
CA HIS A 383 -5.79 -8.87 19.59
C HIS A 383 -4.36 -8.50 19.12
N PRO A 384 -3.50 -7.98 20.01
CA PRO A 384 -2.20 -7.41 19.63
C PRO A 384 -1.10 -8.48 19.58
N ALA A 385 -1.31 -9.57 18.82
CA ALA A 385 -0.38 -10.71 18.84
C ALA A 385 0.79 -10.57 17.84
N THR A 386 0.49 -10.21 16.59
CA THR A 386 1.44 -10.13 15.45
C THR A 386 1.25 -8.84 14.68
N GLY A 387 2.16 -8.50 13.77
CA GLY A 387 2.13 -7.25 13.01
C GLY A 387 2.67 -6.09 13.83
N ALA A 388 3.92 -6.22 14.31
CA ALA A 388 4.63 -5.17 15.02
C ALA A 388 4.72 -3.89 14.18
N LYS A 389 3.89 -2.89 14.49
CA LYS A 389 3.78 -1.62 13.74
C LYS A 389 3.53 -0.43 14.66
N GLN A 390 4.06 0.73 14.26
CA GLN A 390 3.65 2.04 14.77
C GLN A 390 2.57 2.59 13.85
N TRP A 391 1.45 2.97 14.44
CA TRP A 391 0.29 3.53 13.77
C TRP A 391 0.12 4.99 14.16
N ILE A 392 -0.18 5.84 13.18
CA ILE A 392 -0.71 7.19 13.42
C ILE A 392 -2.11 7.30 12.86
N THR A 393 -2.97 7.98 13.59
CA THR A 393 -4.33 8.26 13.14
C THR A 393 -4.65 9.73 13.36
N VAL A 394 -5.14 10.39 12.31
CA VAL A 394 -5.47 11.83 12.31
C VAL A 394 -6.95 12.02 12.01
N ASP A 395 -7.67 12.74 12.87
CA ASP A 395 -9.07 13.14 12.65
C ASP A 395 -9.13 14.42 11.83
N LEU A 396 -9.47 14.30 10.55
CA LEU A 396 -9.51 15.42 9.61
C LEU A 396 -10.63 16.41 9.92
N ASN A 397 -11.70 15.97 10.59
CA ASN A 397 -12.80 16.87 11.00
C ASN A 397 -12.34 17.91 12.02
N LYS A 398 -11.25 17.64 12.75
CA LYS A 398 -10.70 18.54 13.76
C LYS A 398 -9.72 19.58 13.19
N LEU A 399 -9.35 19.48 11.91
CA LEU A 399 -8.44 20.42 11.25
C LEU A 399 -9.13 21.73 10.81
N GLY A 400 -10.46 21.81 10.92
CA GLY A 400 -11.27 22.96 10.53
C GLY A 400 -10.99 24.25 11.27
N VAL A 401 -11.89 25.22 11.11
CA VAL A 401 -11.79 26.54 11.73
C VAL A 401 -11.63 26.42 13.25
N GLN A 402 -10.53 26.97 13.76
CA GLN A 402 -10.29 27.15 15.17
C GLN A 402 -10.89 28.50 15.60
N ASP A 403 -11.58 28.52 16.74
CA ASP A 403 -12.08 29.76 17.33
C ASP A 403 -10.86 30.58 17.83
N ASN A 404 -10.54 31.67 17.14
CA ASN A 404 -9.40 32.58 17.45
C ASN A 404 -9.63 33.42 18.72
N LEU A 405 -9.87 32.80 19.87
CA LEU A 405 -9.79 33.49 21.15
C LEU A 405 -8.52 33.03 21.87
N TYR A 406 -7.52 33.92 21.83
CA TYR A 406 -6.20 33.87 22.47
C TYR A 406 -5.08 33.17 21.69
N ASN A 407 -4.67 33.78 20.58
CA ASN A 407 -3.23 33.90 20.36
C ASN A 407 -2.71 34.79 21.50
N VAL A 408 -1.92 34.24 22.41
CA VAL A 408 -1.10 35.08 23.29
C VAL A 408 -0.16 35.83 22.35
N LEU A 409 -0.44 37.12 22.15
CA LEU A 409 0.49 38.00 21.46
C LEU A 409 1.73 38.05 22.33
N ASP A 410 2.82 37.45 21.87
CA ASP A 410 4.15 37.70 22.41
C ASP A 410 4.39 39.20 22.18
N THR A 411 4.49 39.98 23.27
CA THR A 411 4.52 41.45 23.36
C THR A 411 3.17 42.19 23.46
N ASP A 412 2.47 42.03 24.59
CA ASP A 412 1.68 43.14 25.13
C ASP A 412 2.45 43.76 26.32
N ASP A 413 3.48 44.54 25.99
CA ASP A 413 4.35 45.24 26.95
C ASP A 413 3.67 46.46 27.61
N LYS A 414 2.33 46.59 27.59
CA LYS A 414 1.68 47.84 28.05
C LYS A 414 0.49 47.79 28.99
N HIS A 415 -0.02 46.66 29.47
CA HIS A 415 -1.00 46.70 30.55
C HIS A 415 -0.71 45.75 31.73
N ASP A 416 -0.83 46.35 32.92
CA ASP A 416 -0.74 45.78 34.26
C ASP A 416 -1.96 44.87 34.51
N ASP A 417 -2.05 43.78 33.76
CA ASP A 417 -3.19 42.87 33.84
C ASP A 417 -2.88 41.76 34.84
N ALA A 418 -3.23 42.02 36.10
CA ALA A 418 -3.42 40.96 37.09
C ALA A 418 -4.30 39.85 36.47
N PRO A 419 -4.00 38.56 36.71
CA PRO A 419 -4.73 37.47 36.10
C PRO A 419 -6.24 37.64 36.33
N VAL A 420 -7.00 37.79 35.24
CA VAL A 420 -8.45 37.96 35.30
C VAL A 420 -9.04 36.74 36.01
N PRO A 421 -9.79 36.92 37.12
CA PRO A 421 -10.41 35.80 37.80
C PRO A 421 -11.50 35.20 36.89
N LEU A 422 -11.16 34.08 36.25
CA LEU A 422 -12.08 33.33 35.40
C LEU A 422 -13.23 32.78 36.23
N ASN A 423 -14.46 33.11 35.85
CA ASN A 423 -15.64 32.47 36.42
C ASN A 423 -15.75 31.02 35.90
N ASP A 424 -16.58 30.20 36.54
CA ASP A 424 -16.68 28.76 36.19
C ASP A 424 -17.20 28.51 34.77
N LYS A 425 -17.96 29.47 34.20
CA LYS A 425 -18.44 29.41 32.81
C LYS A 425 -17.30 29.66 31.83
N ASP A 426 -16.40 30.59 32.13
CA ASP A 426 -15.22 30.89 31.33
C ASP A 426 -14.19 29.76 31.44
N LYS A 427 -14.00 29.18 32.64
CA LYS A 427 -13.19 27.96 32.81
C LYS A 427 -13.75 26.78 32.03
N ALA A 428 -15.08 26.57 32.04
CA ALA A 428 -15.72 25.50 31.29
C ALA A 428 -15.63 25.73 29.76
N ALA A 429 -15.75 26.98 29.30
CA ALA A 429 -15.56 27.34 27.90
C ALA A 429 -14.10 27.15 27.46
N ILE A 430 -13.13 27.52 28.30
CA ILE A 430 -11.69 27.30 28.06
C ILE A 430 -11.37 25.80 28.04
N GLN A 431 -11.89 25.03 28.99
CA GLN A 431 -11.71 23.58 29.03
C GLN A 431 -12.35 22.90 27.81
N SER A 432 -13.57 23.29 27.44
CA SER A 432 -14.27 22.80 26.25
C SER A 432 -13.55 23.17 24.95
N ARG A 433 -12.76 24.25 24.93
CA ARG A 433 -11.96 24.70 23.77
C ARG A 433 -10.59 24.01 23.70
N HIS A 434 -9.90 23.80 24.84
CA HIS A 434 -8.75 22.89 24.91
C HIS A 434 -9.14 21.46 24.49
N ASP A 435 -10.38 21.04 24.76
CA ASP A 435 -10.91 19.74 24.33
C ASP A 435 -11.27 19.68 22.83
N GLN A 436 -11.30 20.79 22.08
CA GLN A 436 -11.74 20.78 20.67
C GLN A 436 -10.76 19.98 19.78
N LEU A 437 -9.46 20.23 19.93
CA LEU A 437 -8.41 19.52 19.19
C LEU A 437 -7.97 18.23 19.87
N LYS A 438 -8.26 18.03 21.16
CA LYS A 438 -7.97 16.78 21.87
C LYS A 438 -8.46 15.57 21.07
N ASP A 439 -7.72 14.47 21.11
CA ASP A 439 -7.98 13.28 20.32
C ASP A 439 -7.90 13.48 18.78
N MET A 440 -7.28 14.58 18.30
CA MET A 440 -7.04 14.79 16.85
C MET A 440 -5.99 13.83 16.31
N VAL A 441 -4.87 13.67 17.01
CA VAL A 441 -3.78 12.78 16.59
C VAL A 441 -3.51 11.74 17.66
N TRP A 442 -3.60 10.47 17.29
CA TRP A 442 -3.21 9.36 18.15
C TRP A 442 -2.08 8.57 17.52
N ILE A 443 -1.12 8.19 18.35
CA ILE A 443 -0.12 7.18 18.03
C ILE A 443 -0.42 5.91 18.83
N ALA A 444 -0.39 4.76 18.17
CA ALA A 444 -0.51 3.45 18.79
C ALA A 444 0.61 2.55 18.28
N GLU A 445 1.27 1.82 19.17
CA GLU A 445 2.42 1.00 18.80
C GLU A 445 2.20 -0.42 19.24
N GLN A 446 2.36 -1.36 18.31
CA GLN A 446 2.11 -2.75 18.56
C GLN A 446 3.42 -3.52 18.65
N LEU A 447 3.58 -4.28 19.74
CA LEU A 447 4.54 -5.36 19.90
C LEU A 447 3.79 -6.64 20.28
N PRO A 448 4.42 -7.82 20.25
CA PRO A 448 3.74 -9.06 20.65
C PRO A 448 3.13 -8.96 22.05
N GLY A 449 1.81 -9.11 22.14
CA GLY A 449 1.02 -9.12 23.37
C GLY A 449 0.64 -7.74 23.91
N ARG A 450 1.01 -6.64 23.24
CA ARG A 450 0.75 -5.28 23.75
C ARG A 450 0.59 -4.23 22.66
N MET A 451 -0.26 -3.26 22.94
CA MET A 451 -0.45 -2.11 22.05
C MET A 451 -0.72 -0.81 22.83
N PRO A 452 0.29 -0.22 23.48
CA PRO A 452 0.16 1.10 24.07
C PRO A 452 -0.28 2.13 23.02
N SER A 453 -1.07 3.11 23.45
CA SER A 453 -1.56 4.20 22.60
C SER A 453 -1.73 5.48 23.38
N ARG A 454 -1.47 6.62 22.73
CA ARG A 454 -1.53 7.95 23.34
C ARG A 454 -2.12 8.97 22.38
N ASP A 455 -2.86 9.92 22.94
CA ASP A 455 -3.16 11.19 22.29
C ASP A 455 -1.88 12.02 22.27
N VAL A 456 -1.43 12.38 21.07
CA VAL A 456 -0.21 13.15 20.82
C VAL A 456 -0.51 14.50 20.18
N THR A 457 -1.79 14.90 20.17
CA THR A 457 -2.27 16.16 19.56
C THR A 457 -1.41 17.34 19.98
N GLN A 458 -1.13 17.48 21.28
CA GLN A 458 -0.38 18.63 21.80
C GLN A 458 1.02 18.73 21.19
N SER A 459 1.66 17.59 20.91
CA SER A 459 2.98 17.55 20.28
C SER A 459 3.01 18.11 18.87
N PHE A 460 1.86 18.22 18.19
CA PHE A 460 1.74 18.82 16.85
C PHE A 460 1.30 20.30 16.88
N LEU A 461 1.00 20.84 18.05
CA LEU A 461 0.51 22.21 18.22
C LEU A 461 1.59 23.16 18.77
N VAL A 462 2.73 22.63 19.20
CA VAL A 462 3.86 23.42 19.71
C VAL A 462 4.68 23.97 18.54
N ALA A 463 4.93 25.28 18.54
CA ALA A 463 5.76 25.92 17.52
C ALA A 463 7.16 25.28 17.48
N GLY A 464 7.63 24.94 16.27
CA GLY A 464 8.93 24.29 16.07
C GLY A 464 8.95 22.78 16.33
N ASN A 465 7.81 22.16 16.64
CA ASN A 465 7.65 20.71 16.69
C ASN A 465 6.25 20.37 16.17
N THR A 466 6.12 20.30 14.86
CA THR A 466 4.83 20.11 14.16
C THR A 466 4.87 18.96 13.17
N SER A 467 5.97 18.21 13.19
CA SER A 467 6.23 17.06 12.34
C SER A 467 6.49 15.79 13.15
N TRP A 468 6.15 14.65 12.56
CA TRP A 468 6.41 13.33 13.09
C TRP A 468 6.95 12.44 11.99
N LEU A 469 8.14 11.86 12.22
CA LEU A 469 8.74 10.86 11.34
C LEU A 469 8.65 9.49 12.00
N ALA A 470 8.01 8.56 11.31
CA ALA A 470 7.98 7.16 11.65
C ALA A 470 8.94 6.41 10.70
N ASN A 471 10.01 5.82 11.22
CA ASN A 471 11.06 5.16 10.44
C ASN A 471 11.45 3.77 10.98
N GLY A 472 10.55 3.19 11.77
CA GLY A 472 10.70 1.85 12.37
C GLY A 472 11.31 1.82 13.77
N VAL A 473 11.60 2.97 14.36
CA VAL A 473 11.92 3.07 15.80
C VAL A 473 10.64 3.36 16.60
N PRO A 474 10.39 2.66 17.72
CA PRO A 474 9.28 2.98 18.60
C PRO A 474 9.39 4.40 19.18
N TYR A 475 8.29 5.14 19.17
CA TYR A 475 8.12 6.48 19.72
C TYR A 475 7.79 6.48 21.20
N LEU A 476 6.85 5.62 21.62
CA LEU A 476 6.42 5.62 23.00
C LEU A 476 7.53 5.01 23.84
N LYS A 477 7.99 5.76 24.84
CA LYS A 477 9.07 5.34 25.74
C LYS A 477 8.88 3.91 26.28
N GLU A 478 7.65 3.55 26.63
CA GLU A 478 7.31 2.21 27.13
C GLU A 478 7.46 1.10 26.07
N THR A 479 7.17 1.40 24.79
CA THR A 479 7.39 0.49 23.66
C THR A 479 8.87 0.38 23.35
N LEU A 480 9.59 1.50 23.34
CA LEU A 480 11.04 1.54 23.09
C LEU A 480 11.78 0.68 24.13
N GLU A 481 11.51 0.90 25.42
CA GLU A 481 12.06 0.10 26.51
C GLU A 481 11.69 -1.38 26.39
N ALA A 482 10.43 -1.70 26.06
CA ALA A 482 9.98 -3.09 25.91
C ALA A 482 10.60 -3.79 24.69
N SER A 483 10.85 -3.06 23.60
CA SER A 483 11.39 -3.59 22.35
C SER A 483 12.86 -3.98 22.44
N GLY A 484 13.60 -3.44 23.41
CA GLY A 484 15.05 -3.63 23.52
C GLY A 484 15.89 -2.92 22.44
N VAL A 485 15.25 -2.18 21.53
CA VAL A 485 15.93 -1.48 20.43
C VAL A 485 16.79 -0.35 20.98
N ASN A 486 18.06 -0.31 20.57
CA ASN A 486 18.94 0.79 20.93
C ASN A 486 18.63 2.04 20.09
N TYR A 487 18.50 3.17 20.76
CA TYR A 487 18.02 4.43 20.20
C TYR A 487 19.19 5.37 19.89
N SER A 488 19.26 5.92 18.67
CA SER A 488 20.22 6.95 18.28
C SER A 488 19.48 8.22 17.83
N ASP A 489 19.90 9.40 18.31
CA ASP A 489 19.28 10.69 17.99
C ASP A 489 19.31 11.04 16.49
N ASP A 490 20.25 10.48 15.72
CA ASP A 490 20.40 10.68 14.27
C ASP A 490 19.22 10.19 13.42
N GLN A 491 18.21 9.58 14.05
CA GLN A 491 17.01 9.03 13.40
C GLN A 491 15.79 9.95 13.52
N GLN A 492 15.92 11.16 14.08
CA GLN A 492 14.86 12.17 14.12
C GLN A 492 14.94 13.17 12.96
N LEU A 493 13.83 13.87 12.70
CA LEU A 493 13.83 15.04 11.83
C LEU A 493 14.69 16.14 12.45
N SER A 494 15.65 16.68 11.70
CA SER A 494 16.37 17.88 12.14
C SER A 494 15.47 19.12 12.03
N ALA A 495 15.82 20.18 12.77
CA ALA A 495 15.12 21.46 12.64
C ALA A 495 15.19 22.04 11.22
N ALA A 496 16.27 21.73 10.47
CA ALA A 496 16.42 22.13 9.08
C ALA A 496 15.47 21.34 8.17
N ASP A 497 15.35 20.02 8.36
CA ASP A 497 14.37 19.21 7.64
C ASP A 497 12.95 19.71 7.90
N GLU A 498 12.62 20.01 9.16
CA GLU A 498 11.29 20.49 9.52
C GLU A 498 10.94 21.82 8.82
N ALA A 499 11.91 22.73 8.69
CA ALA A 499 11.72 24.00 8.00
C ALA A 499 11.49 23.83 6.48
N GLU A 500 12.05 22.80 5.85
CA GLU A 500 11.82 22.53 4.41
C GLU A 500 10.42 21.96 4.11
N LEU A 501 9.79 21.29 5.09
CA LEU A 501 8.51 20.58 4.93
C LEU A 501 7.30 21.53 4.84
N THR A 502 7.19 22.26 3.75
CA THR A 502 6.14 23.30 3.56
C THR A 502 4.96 22.84 2.70
N ASN A 503 5.14 21.81 1.88
CA ASN A 503 4.14 21.32 0.93
C ASN A 503 4.37 19.82 0.58
N LEU A 504 3.50 19.22 -0.23
CA LEU A 504 3.65 17.80 -0.59
C LEU A 504 4.92 17.49 -1.39
N GLU A 505 5.44 18.43 -2.18
CA GLU A 505 6.69 18.24 -2.95
C GLU A 505 7.91 18.17 -2.02
N SER A 506 7.93 18.96 -0.93
CA SER A 506 8.98 18.84 0.08
C SER A 506 8.92 17.51 0.85
N VAL A 507 7.71 16.99 1.12
CA VAL A 507 7.53 15.65 1.71
C VAL A 507 7.97 14.55 0.74
N ASP A 508 7.64 14.70 -0.55
CA ASP A 508 8.07 13.83 -1.64
C ASP A 508 9.60 13.73 -1.69
N LYS A 509 10.26 14.89 -1.80
CA LYS A 509 11.72 15.02 -1.78
C LYS A 509 12.32 14.33 -0.55
N TYR A 510 11.81 14.62 0.65
CA TYR A 510 12.34 14.06 1.89
C TYR A 510 12.27 12.53 1.92
N LEU A 511 11.12 11.95 1.57
CA LEU A 511 10.95 10.49 1.59
C LEU A 511 11.79 9.80 0.51
N ARG A 512 11.98 10.45 -0.67
CA ARG A 512 12.87 9.95 -1.72
C ARG A 512 14.34 9.96 -1.32
N THR A 513 14.80 11.00 -0.64
CA THR A 513 16.22 11.11 -0.22
C THR A 513 16.57 10.15 0.91
N HIS A 514 15.60 9.77 1.75
CA HIS A 514 15.81 8.93 2.93
C HIS A 514 15.39 7.47 2.77
N GLY A 515 14.80 7.10 1.63
CA GLY A 515 14.41 5.73 1.40
C GLY A 515 15.56 4.86 0.89
N PHE A 516 15.31 3.56 0.86
CA PHE A 516 16.29 2.51 0.61
C PHE A 516 16.09 1.88 -0.77
N ARG A 517 17.19 1.60 -1.47
CA ARG A 517 17.25 0.95 -2.79
C ARG A 517 18.34 -0.12 -2.77
N GLY A 518 17.93 -1.36 -2.52
CA GLY A 518 18.84 -2.50 -2.40
C GLY A 518 19.50 -2.92 -3.72
N ASP A 519 18.84 -2.67 -4.84
CA ASP A 519 19.34 -2.97 -6.18
C ASP A 519 20.59 -2.15 -6.56
N LEU A 520 20.80 -1.03 -5.86
CA LEU A 520 21.92 -0.12 -6.10
C LEU A 520 23.16 -0.39 -5.25
N LEU A 521 23.15 -1.43 -4.42
CA LEU A 521 24.30 -1.82 -3.60
C LEU A 521 25.49 -2.24 -4.51
N GLY A 522 25.20 -2.98 -5.58
CA GLY A 522 26.13 -3.37 -6.64
C GLY A 522 26.87 -4.68 -6.32
N GLY A 523 27.25 -5.42 -7.37
CA GLY A 523 27.90 -6.72 -7.22
C GLY A 523 26.93 -7.78 -6.67
N GLU A 524 27.46 -8.77 -5.94
CA GLU A 524 26.68 -9.85 -5.28
C GLU A 524 25.87 -9.36 -4.05
N GLU A 525 25.90 -8.06 -3.74
CA GLU A 525 25.14 -7.46 -2.64
C GLU A 525 23.85 -6.78 -3.10
N SER A 526 23.62 -6.67 -4.42
CA SER A 526 22.37 -6.13 -4.96
C SER A 526 21.20 -7.04 -4.58
N ILE A 527 20.10 -6.43 -4.16
CA ILE A 527 18.87 -7.15 -3.79
C ILE A 527 17.65 -6.44 -4.35
N ALA A 528 16.68 -7.20 -4.86
CA ALA A 528 15.39 -6.71 -5.34
C ALA A 528 14.46 -6.29 -4.17
N TYR A 529 14.91 -5.36 -3.33
CA TYR A 529 14.21 -4.88 -2.14
C TYR A 529 14.46 -3.40 -1.90
N GLY A 530 13.43 -2.67 -1.48
CA GLY A 530 13.57 -1.25 -1.22
C GLY A 530 12.24 -0.56 -1.00
N ASN A 531 12.26 0.76 -1.06
CA ASN A 531 11.04 1.56 -1.02
C ASN A 531 10.32 1.52 -2.38
N ILE A 532 9.21 0.78 -2.45
CA ILE A 532 8.52 0.37 -3.68
C ILE A 532 7.34 1.26 -4.08
N ASP A 533 7.05 2.29 -3.30
CA ASP A 533 6.07 3.31 -3.63
C ASP A 533 6.28 4.60 -2.86
N LEU A 534 5.43 5.58 -3.18
CA LEU A 534 5.23 6.74 -2.35
C LEU A 534 3.77 7.19 -2.43
N LYS A 535 3.11 7.39 -1.29
CA LYS A 535 1.75 7.95 -1.17
C LYS A 535 1.83 9.29 -0.46
N LEU A 536 1.24 10.31 -1.06
CA LEU A 536 1.21 11.68 -0.56
C LEU A 536 -0.24 12.12 -0.42
N PHE A 537 -0.56 12.69 0.73
CA PHE A 537 -1.89 13.19 1.04
C PHE A 537 -1.79 14.53 1.74
N SER A 538 -2.53 15.52 1.25
CA SER A 538 -2.79 16.74 2.00
C SER A 538 -4.26 16.95 2.21
N TYR A 539 -4.61 17.58 3.32
CA TYR A 539 -5.95 18.05 3.57
C TYR A 539 -5.92 19.48 4.03
N ASN A 540 -6.57 20.34 3.24
CA ASN A 540 -6.76 21.74 3.55
C ASN A 540 -8.18 21.93 4.06
N ALA A 541 -8.33 22.05 5.38
CA ALA A 541 -9.63 22.15 6.00
C ALA A 541 -10.39 23.44 5.66
N ARG A 542 -9.67 24.52 5.29
CA ARG A 542 -10.30 25.77 4.82
C ARG A 542 -11.04 25.57 3.51
N LEU A 543 -10.44 24.84 2.57
CA LEU A 543 -11.05 24.57 1.27
C LEU A 543 -11.97 23.34 1.30
N GLY A 544 -11.88 22.51 2.35
CA GLY A 544 -12.51 21.20 2.39
C GLY A 544 -11.96 20.25 1.30
N MET A 545 -10.79 20.57 0.75
CA MET A 545 -10.17 19.84 -0.36
C MET A 545 -9.05 18.95 0.17
N SER A 546 -9.04 17.70 -0.30
CA SER A 546 -7.92 16.78 -0.15
C SER A 546 -7.18 16.65 -1.47
N ASP A 547 -5.85 16.61 -1.41
CA ASP A 547 -5.02 16.25 -2.54
C ASP A 547 -4.34 14.91 -2.26
N TYR A 548 -4.41 13.97 -3.19
CA TYR A 548 -3.85 12.62 -3.04
C TYR A 548 -3.14 12.20 -4.31
N HIS A 549 -1.88 11.79 -4.16
CA HIS A 549 -1.04 11.28 -5.24
C HIS A 549 -0.31 10.02 -4.77
N ALA A 550 -0.14 9.08 -5.68
CA ALA A 550 0.67 7.89 -5.47
C ALA A 550 1.67 7.69 -6.61
N PHE A 551 2.83 7.14 -6.29
CA PHE A 551 3.86 6.73 -7.22
C PHE A 551 4.13 5.24 -7.01
N ALA A 552 4.18 4.48 -8.10
CA ALA A 552 4.51 3.06 -8.05
C ALA A 552 5.97 2.84 -8.44
N GLY A 553 6.59 1.82 -7.84
CA GLY A 553 7.93 1.37 -8.14
C GLY A 553 9.00 1.94 -7.23
N PRO A 554 10.24 1.45 -7.37
CA PRO A 554 11.34 1.86 -6.50
C PRO A 554 11.58 3.37 -6.57
N ILE A 555 11.72 4.02 -5.41
CA ILE A 555 11.93 5.46 -5.35
C ILE A 555 13.26 5.87 -5.99
N PHE A 556 13.26 7.00 -6.71
CA PHE A 556 14.44 7.68 -7.23
C PHE A 556 14.19 9.18 -7.31
N LEU A 557 15.27 9.98 -7.31
CA LEU A 557 15.19 11.43 -7.49
C LEU A 557 14.86 11.79 -8.94
N ARG A 558 13.76 12.50 -9.14
CA ARG A 558 13.34 12.99 -10.46
C ARG A 558 14.05 14.28 -10.82
N LEU A 559 14.19 14.57 -12.12
CA LEU A 559 14.75 15.83 -12.65
C LEU A 559 14.12 17.09 -12.04
N GLN A 560 12.84 17.05 -11.70
CA GLN A 560 12.12 18.15 -11.04
C GLN A 560 12.69 18.51 -9.65
N HIS A 561 13.37 17.56 -8.98
CA HIS A 561 14.02 17.75 -7.69
C HIS A 561 15.49 18.19 -7.81
N VAL A 562 16.03 18.27 -9.04
CA VAL A 562 17.39 18.70 -9.32
C VAL A 562 17.36 20.21 -9.59
N GLN A 563 17.64 21.03 -8.57
CA GLN A 563 18.00 22.43 -8.79
C GLN A 563 19.28 22.45 -9.65
N PRO A 564 19.35 23.22 -10.76
CA PRO A 564 20.62 23.45 -11.42
C PRO A 564 21.51 24.17 -10.41
N ARG A 565 22.55 23.50 -9.91
CA ARG A 565 23.64 24.21 -9.22
C ARG A 565 24.13 25.28 -10.20
N ALA A 566 23.94 26.55 -9.83
CA ALA A 566 24.73 27.61 -10.41
C ALA A 566 26.19 27.21 -10.18
N LEU A 567 26.87 26.86 -11.26
CA LEU A 567 28.32 26.76 -11.25
C LEU A 567 28.81 28.19 -11.09
N ASP A 568 29.26 28.53 -9.89
CA ASP A 568 30.03 29.75 -9.67
C ASP A 568 31.30 29.63 -10.53
N GLU A 569 31.29 30.34 -11.65
CA GLU A 569 32.48 30.69 -12.42
C GLU A 569 33.26 31.75 -11.63
N ASP A 570 34.40 31.35 -11.08
CA ASP A 570 35.64 32.13 -10.87
C ASP A 570 36.60 31.19 -10.13
N SER A 571 37.81 30.87 -10.59
CA SER A 571 38.83 31.75 -11.16
C SER A 571 39.90 31.00 -11.97
N GLN A 572 40.36 31.71 -12.99
CA GLN A 572 41.42 31.51 -13.98
C GLN A 572 42.80 30.98 -13.53
N GLU A 573 43.45 30.35 -14.52
CA GLU A 573 44.90 30.26 -14.84
C GLU A 573 45.82 29.42 -13.90
N ASP A 574 46.74 28.57 -14.35
CA ASP A 574 47.53 28.57 -15.58
C ASP A 574 48.21 27.19 -15.86
N HIS A 575 48.64 27.02 -17.11
CA HIS A 575 49.69 26.12 -17.65
C HIS A 575 49.35 24.83 -18.44
N GLN A 576 49.98 24.83 -19.61
CA GLN A 576 49.80 24.02 -20.81
C GLN A 576 50.77 22.82 -20.88
N GLN A 577 50.29 21.80 -21.61
CA GLN A 577 51.00 20.90 -22.53
C GLN A 577 52.12 19.97 -22.01
N GLN A 578 51.90 18.65 -22.17
CA GLN A 578 52.49 17.90 -23.29
C GLN A 578 51.90 16.47 -23.44
N GLN A 579 51.78 16.07 -24.70
CA GLN A 579 51.31 14.79 -25.24
C GLN A 579 52.34 13.65 -25.04
N GLN A 580 51.90 12.40 -24.94
CA GLN A 580 52.11 11.36 -25.98
C GLN A 580 51.54 9.98 -25.63
N GLN A 581 51.11 9.30 -26.71
CA GLN A 581 50.60 7.94 -26.87
C GLN A 581 51.57 6.86 -26.36
N ASP A 582 51.10 5.69 -25.91
CA ASP A 582 51.04 4.48 -26.76
C ASP A 582 50.48 3.20 -26.07
N GLN A 583 49.87 2.33 -26.90
CA GLN A 583 49.72 0.86 -26.83
C GLN A 583 49.00 0.21 -25.62
N GLY A 584 48.06 -0.73 -25.74
CA GLY A 584 47.80 -1.76 -26.76
C GLY A 584 47.72 -3.12 -26.05
N VAL A 585 46.58 -3.83 -26.11
CA VAL A 585 46.43 -5.19 -25.56
C VAL A 585 45.89 -6.12 -26.63
N PRO A 586 46.59 -7.23 -26.96
CA PRO A 586 46.02 -8.33 -27.72
C PRO A 586 45.68 -9.53 -26.82
N SER A 587 44.70 -10.29 -27.28
CA SER A 587 44.20 -11.55 -26.73
C SER A 587 45.01 -12.78 -27.18
N SER A 588 45.02 -13.82 -26.32
CA SER A 588 44.84 -15.27 -26.59
C SER A 588 46.03 -16.26 -26.43
N ILE A 589 45.63 -17.46 -25.93
CA ILE A 589 46.24 -18.81 -25.94
C ILE A 589 47.20 -19.11 -24.75
N GLY A 590 47.10 -20.19 -23.96
CA GLY A 590 46.24 -21.38 -23.92
C GLY A 590 46.86 -22.48 -23.00
N ASP A 591 46.12 -23.57 -22.81
CA ASP A 591 46.35 -24.85 -22.09
C ASP A 591 45.99 -24.93 -20.59
N GLU A 592 44.90 -25.57 -20.17
CA GLU A 592 44.39 -26.98 -20.24
C GLU A 592 44.78 -27.88 -19.05
N ARG A 593 43.72 -28.40 -18.41
CA ARG A 593 43.59 -29.58 -17.53
C ARG A 593 43.84 -29.42 -16.03
N LEU A 594 42.73 -29.31 -15.28
CA LEU A 594 42.30 -30.34 -14.34
C LEU A 594 40.80 -30.19 -14.02
N SER A 595 40.07 -31.23 -14.33
CA SER A 595 38.64 -31.44 -14.07
C SER A 595 38.37 -31.77 -12.61
N VAL A 596 37.46 -31.02 -11.97
CA VAL A 596 36.61 -31.49 -10.88
C VAL A 596 35.24 -30.82 -11.04
N THR A 597 34.21 -31.65 -11.11
CA THR A 597 32.77 -31.33 -11.16
C THR A 597 32.21 -30.98 -9.77
N ILE A 598 30.98 -30.43 -9.73
CA ILE A 598 30.07 -30.25 -8.55
C ILE A 598 30.41 -28.97 -7.74
N ASP A 599 29.55 -27.98 -7.46
CA ASP A 599 28.08 -27.96 -7.32
C ASP A 599 27.46 -26.55 -7.41
N ASP A 600 26.14 -26.56 -7.58
CA ASP A 600 25.14 -25.50 -7.48
C ASP A 600 25.36 -24.51 -6.32
N ALA A 601 25.62 -23.23 -6.63
CA ALA A 601 25.85 -22.19 -5.61
C ALA A 601 25.19 -20.83 -5.92
N ALA A 602 24.31 -20.77 -6.93
CA ALA A 602 23.66 -19.53 -7.34
C ALA A 602 22.19 -19.42 -6.87
N SER A 603 21.51 -20.54 -6.63
CA SER A 603 20.08 -20.59 -6.34
C SER A 603 19.70 -20.48 -4.85
N LEU A 604 20.68 -20.32 -3.95
CA LEU A 604 20.47 -20.24 -2.49
C LEU A 604 20.08 -18.82 -2.01
N ALA A 605 20.23 -17.78 -2.83
CA ALA A 605 20.34 -16.41 -2.35
C ALA A 605 19.01 -15.68 -2.06
N GLU A 606 17.85 -15.99 -2.67
CA GLU A 606 16.80 -14.95 -2.73
C GLU A 606 15.91 -14.76 -1.48
N MET A 607 15.78 -15.77 -0.61
CA MET A 607 15.11 -15.65 0.70
C MET A 607 16.10 -15.84 1.86
N GLU A 608 17.34 -16.28 1.62
CA GLU A 608 18.46 -16.11 2.53
C GLU A 608 18.96 -14.66 2.47
N LEU A 609 18.81 -13.91 1.37
CA LEU A 609 19.08 -12.46 1.38
C LEU A 609 18.01 -11.66 2.16
N ILE A 610 16.82 -12.23 2.39
CA ILE A 610 15.80 -11.64 3.27
C ILE A 610 15.85 -12.23 4.70
N THR A 611 16.42 -13.42 4.92
CA THR A 611 16.40 -14.11 6.23
C THR A 611 17.74 -14.65 6.76
N GLU A 612 18.84 -14.47 6.05
CA GLU A 612 20.18 -14.50 6.62
C GLU A 612 20.54 -13.15 7.21
N ARG A 613 21.20 -13.27 8.35
CA ARG A 613 21.77 -12.24 9.19
C ARG A 613 22.86 -11.44 8.47
N ARG A 614 22.49 -10.58 7.52
CA ARG A 614 23.35 -9.48 7.12
C ARG A 614 22.86 -8.22 7.82
N PRO A 615 23.39 -7.85 9.02
CA PRO A 615 23.18 -6.49 9.48
C PRO A 615 23.55 -5.59 8.31
N VAL A 616 22.58 -4.83 7.79
CA VAL A 616 22.89 -3.76 6.84
C VAL A 616 23.78 -2.84 7.65
N ARG A 617 25.09 -3.04 7.53
CA ARG A 617 26.06 -2.23 8.24
C ARG A 617 25.70 -0.79 7.86
N ASN A 618 25.74 0.11 8.84
CA ASN A 618 25.29 1.49 8.66
C ASN A 618 26.04 2.18 7.49
N ASP A 619 27.21 1.67 7.10
CA ASP A 619 27.98 2.07 5.92
C ASP A 619 27.28 1.73 4.58
N MET A 620 26.68 0.56 4.40
CA MET A 620 25.98 0.15 3.17
C MET A 620 24.67 0.92 2.96
N ARG A 621 23.92 1.17 4.04
CA ARG A 621 22.74 2.06 4.00
C ARG A 621 23.14 3.46 3.57
N ALA A 622 24.26 3.97 4.08
CA ALA A 622 24.80 5.27 3.68
C ALA A 622 25.29 5.30 2.22
N ILE A 623 25.83 4.20 1.69
CA ILE A 623 26.23 4.06 0.28
C ILE A 623 25.00 4.04 -0.63
N ALA A 624 23.97 3.25 -0.32
CA ALA A 624 22.72 3.21 -1.07
C ALA A 624 21.99 4.56 -1.03
N MET A 625 21.95 5.22 0.14
CA MET A 625 21.40 6.58 0.29
C MET A 625 22.20 7.65 -0.47
N ARG A 626 23.50 7.44 -0.74
CA ARG A 626 24.30 8.32 -1.63
C ARG A 626 24.03 8.07 -3.11
N ARG A 627 23.46 6.91 -3.47
CA ARG A 627 23.16 6.49 -4.85
C ARG A 627 21.70 6.72 -5.28
N THR A 628 20.84 7.33 -4.46
CA THR A 628 19.44 7.72 -4.79
C THR A 628 19.29 8.64 -6.03
N GLY A 629 20.40 9.05 -6.65
CA GLY A 629 20.45 9.69 -7.96
C GLY A 629 20.51 8.74 -9.18
N SER A 630 20.49 7.42 -9.00
CA SER A 630 20.31 6.47 -10.12
C SER A 630 18.86 6.50 -10.60
N GLY A 631 18.66 6.39 -11.91
CA GLY A 631 17.34 6.49 -12.55
C GLY A 631 16.33 5.38 -12.20
N PRO A 632 15.31 5.20 -13.06
CA PRO A 632 14.28 4.18 -12.82
C PRO A 632 14.86 2.78 -12.73
N PHE A 633 14.19 1.91 -11.97
CA PHE A 633 14.54 0.49 -11.87
C PHE A 633 14.10 -0.28 -13.13
N LYS A 634 14.87 -1.31 -13.51
CA LYS A 634 14.54 -2.24 -14.59
C LYS A 634 14.79 -3.68 -14.15
N TRP A 635 13.83 -4.58 -14.41
CA TRP A 635 14.03 -6.01 -14.17
C TRP A 635 15.15 -6.57 -15.04
N SER A 636 15.26 -6.13 -16.30
CA SER A 636 16.31 -6.56 -17.23
C SER A 636 17.74 -6.26 -16.77
N ASP A 637 17.91 -5.32 -15.83
CA ASP A 637 19.21 -4.91 -15.30
C ASP A 637 19.63 -5.76 -14.09
N MET A 638 18.72 -6.58 -13.54
CA MET A 638 19.01 -7.53 -12.46
C MET A 638 19.62 -8.82 -13.03
N ASN A 639 20.50 -9.46 -12.24
CA ASN A 639 21.08 -10.73 -12.63
C ASN A 639 19.99 -11.82 -12.70
N PRO A 640 20.00 -12.75 -13.69
CA PRO A 640 18.99 -13.80 -13.85
C PRO A 640 18.87 -14.77 -12.66
N ILE A 641 19.88 -14.79 -11.79
CA ILE A 641 19.93 -15.59 -10.57
C ILE A 641 19.15 -14.93 -9.42
N GLU A 642 18.96 -13.61 -9.50
CA GLU A 642 18.22 -12.76 -8.54
C GLU A 642 16.83 -12.38 -9.09
N ASP A 643 16.38 -13.07 -10.14
CA ASP A 643 15.12 -12.81 -10.82
C ASP A 643 13.96 -13.48 -10.06
N GLY A 644 13.53 -12.84 -8.97
CA GLY A 644 12.29 -13.20 -8.30
C GLY A 644 11.10 -13.10 -9.24
N GLY A 645 10.06 -13.88 -8.97
CA GLY A 645 8.85 -13.86 -9.80
C GLY A 645 8.30 -12.43 -9.95
N HIS A 646 8.15 -11.97 -11.19
CA HIS A 646 7.65 -10.64 -11.51
C HIS A 646 6.59 -10.68 -12.64
N GLU A 647 5.84 -11.78 -12.73
CA GLU A 647 4.74 -11.97 -13.66
C GLU A 647 3.75 -10.80 -13.60
N GLY A 648 3.34 -10.29 -14.77
CA GLY A 648 2.45 -9.12 -14.88
C GLY A 648 3.06 -7.78 -14.47
N GLN A 649 4.34 -7.73 -14.10
CA GLN A 649 5.03 -6.46 -13.87
C GLN A 649 5.58 -5.88 -15.19
N PRO A 650 5.67 -4.55 -15.30
CA PRO A 650 6.47 -3.89 -16.33
C PRO A 650 7.97 -4.11 -16.05
N ASP A 651 8.77 -4.18 -17.11
CA ASP A 651 10.24 -4.25 -17.00
C ASP A 651 10.81 -2.98 -16.35
N GLU A 652 10.53 -1.80 -16.94
CA GLU A 652 10.98 -0.51 -16.42
C GLU A 652 9.92 0.17 -15.53
N TRP A 653 10.34 0.57 -14.32
CA TRP A 653 9.51 1.25 -13.33
C TRP A 653 9.78 2.76 -13.33
N ASN A 654 9.16 3.45 -14.29
CA ASN A 654 9.31 4.90 -14.49
C ASN A 654 7.95 5.60 -14.62
N PHE A 655 7.09 5.45 -13.61
CA PHE A 655 5.72 5.96 -13.65
C PHE A 655 5.57 7.31 -12.99
N ASP A 656 4.79 8.22 -13.59
CA ASP A 656 4.42 9.50 -12.98
C ASP A 656 3.43 9.38 -11.82
N LYS A 657 3.20 10.50 -11.12
CA LYS A 657 2.21 10.54 -10.03
C LYS A 657 0.80 10.26 -10.55
N VAL A 658 0.03 9.50 -9.78
CA VAL A 658 -1.36 9.14 -10.10
C VAL A 658 -2.28 9.55 -8.97
N SER A 659 -3.42 10.15 -9.34
CA SER A 659 -4.61 10.21 -8.49
C SER A 659 -5.67 9.27 -9.09
N PRO A 660 -6.22 8.32 -8.31
CA PRO A 660 -7.21 7.38 -8.81
C PRO A 660 -8.48 8.12 -9.23
N LYS A 661 -9.06 7.70 -10.36
CA LYS A 661 -10.32 8.23 -10.87
C LYS A 661 -11.42 7.21 -10.61
N TRP A 662 -12.11 7.37 -9.50
CA TRP A 662 -13.22 6.50 -9.09
C TRP A 662 -14.40 6.61 -10.09
N ALA A 663 -15.09 5.49 -10.29
CA ALA A 663 -16.21 5.36 -11.21
C ALA A 663 -17.48 6.09 -10.72
N TRP A 664 -17.68 6.25 -9.40
CA TRP A 664 -18.87 6.92 -8.83
C TRP A 664 -18.68 7.78 -7.57
#